data_AF-A0A426USS8-F1
#
_entry.id   AF-A0A426USS8-F1
#
_cell.length_a   1.000
_cell.length_b   1.000
_cell.length_c   1.000
_cell.angle_alpha   90.00
_cell.angle_beta   90.00
_cell.angle_gamma   90.00
#
_symmetry.space_group_name_H-M   'P 1'
#
loop_
_entity.id
_entity.type
_entity.pdbx_description
1 polymer ?
#
loop_
_entity_poly.entity_id
_entity_poly.type
_entity_poly.pdbx_seq_one_letter_code
_entity_poly.pdbx_strand_id
1 'polypeptide(L)'
;MSDNGRVGRLTLVGGVESIDKVVECLRALLCCRAVAGFGSKLAQIPRIAFECFQRAGRFEEPVQARLVLALAASGRQAEALDVYERVRKTLADELGLDPGPELRHAQAAVLQQSAAAPAAATAPQIPAAVPAQLPPALASFTGRRAELRAAHGLLDRADGAGPVIAAITGPAGVGKTTLGLRWAHQIADRFPDGQLYVNLRGFSPAPEVMAPETALHAFLTGLEVPAVRIPAALEERSALFRTRVAGRRLLLFLDNARDADHVRALLPGTAECLVVVTSRTALTGLVATDAASVLPLEVLDAAAARELLARRLGDRLTAEPAAVDDLIGHCAGLPLALAIVAANAAARPARPLAEAAADLARARGGLDAFAGTEAATDVRTVFSWSLRAVSAAAARLFTQLGLHPGPETGTAAAASLAGLDERAARALLAELAAANLVTETGTGRYVLHDLLRAWAGELAADLEDAPAARERLLDHYLHTAHAGDRALAPERAPIDLAPPAERTTATALGDVAAANAWFHRERANLLACIDLAGDIGADGHMWRLVWSVNSYLRLQGDPRILLALQERSHAAVERVGGPPLVARSHNGLAQALAAARRFDDAHLHLAAARRLFTALADREGLGLTESLTGHMQLQQGLPADALASFQASVEHKRATGNRRALAAALNETGWARIQLGDYGSALADCLEALAVHRSVGPDRASDAYILHGVGYAHTHLGRHREAADYYRQSAALLERDDDRRYLAPTLEHLGDAEAAAGDRSAARAAWAKGASVFRRLGEEAAAAALDAKGAGAAPHS
;
A
#
# COMPACT_ATOMS: atom_id res chain seq x y z
N MET A 1 -4.49 8.01 -34.72
CA MET A 1 -4.95 9.26 -35.37
C MET A 1 -5.72 10.04 -34.30
N SER A 2 -5.02 10.87 -33.52
CA SER A 2 -4.81 12.33 -33.71
C SER A 2 -6.04 13.11 -33.21
N ASP A 3 -5.97 14.10 -32.34
CA ASP A 3 -4.88 15.02 -32.00
C ASP A 3 -5.27 15.73 -30.68
N ASN A 4 -4.43 15.66 -29.64
CA ASN A 4 -4.67 16.32 -28.35
C ASN A 4 -3.40 17.09 -27.99
N GLY A 5 -3.29 18.35 -28.42
CA GLY A 5 -2.07 19.12 -28.28
C GLY A 5 -2.17 20.59 -28.65
N ARG A 6 -2.75 21.42 -27.76
CA ARG A 6 -2.48 22.87 -27.72
C ARG A 6 -2.60 23.44 -26.31
N VAL A 7 -1.48 23.46 -25.58
CA VAL A 7 -1.13 24.59 -24.69
C VAL A 7 0.32 24.95 -25.01
N GLY A 8 0.52 26.20 -25.42
CA GLY A 8 1.62 26.64 -26.28
C GLY A 8 3.02 26.59 -25.67
N ARG A 9 4.00 26.34 -26.56
CA ARG A 9 5.41 26.70 -26.37
C ARG A 9 5.53 28.23 -26.25
N LEU A 10 5.90 28.72 -25.07
CA LEU A 10 6.49 30.06 -24.93
C LEU A 10 7.93 30.01 -25.42
N THR A 11 8.13 30.31 -26.70
CA THR A 11 9.44 30.66 -27.26
C THR A 11 9.45 32.19 -27.38
N LEU A 12 10.23 32.88 -26.54
CA LEU A 12 10.42 34.32 -26.65
C LEU A 12 11.62 34.60 -27.57
N VAL A 13 11.33 34.78 -28.85
CA VAL A 13 12.18 35.52 -29.79
C VAL A 13 11.49 36.87 -30.02
N GLY A 14 12.12 37.96 -29.60
CA GLY A 14 11.61 39.33 -29.80
C GLY A 14 11.45 40.11 -28.49
N GLY A 15 11.98 41.33 -28.46
CA GLY A 15 12.08 42.20 -27.28
C GLY A 15 10.73 42.48 -26.59
N VAL A 16 10.79 42.64 -25.27
CA VAL A 16 9.63 42.91 -24.42
C VAL A 16 9.34 44.42 -24.43
N GLU A 17 8.24 44.84 -25.05
CA GLU A 17 7.81 46.25 -25.17
C GLU A 17 6.85 46.73 -24.07
N SER A 18 6.53 45.96 -23.02
CA SER A 18 5.66 46.47 -21.94
C SER A 18 5.90 45.82 -20.58
N ILE A 19 5.93 46.68 -19.56
CA ILE A 19 6.06 46.37 -18.13
C ILE A 19 4.88 45.54 -17.60
N ASP A 20 3.70 45.69 -18.18
CA ASP A 20 2.50 44.93 -17.78
C ASP A 20 2.69 43.42 -18.01
N LYS A 21 3.39 43.02 -19.07
CA LYS A 21 3.70 41.61 -19.34
C LYS A 21 4.66 41.01 -18.32
N VAL A 22 5.58 41.80 -17.77
CA VAL A 22 6.52 41.35 -16.73
C VAL A 22 5.78 41.15 -15.40
N VAL A 23 4.86 42.07 -15.07
CA VAL A 23 4.00 41.98 -13.90
C VAL A 23 3.07 40.76 -13.99
N GLU A 24 2.51 40.49 -15.17
CA GLU A 24 1.64 39.35 -15.42
C GLU A 24 2.39 38.01 -15.29
N CYS A 25 3.63 37.91 -15.81
CA CYS A 25 4.49 36.74 -15.61
C CYS A 25 4.82 36.48 -14.13
N LEU A 26 5.13 37.52 -13.35
CA LEU A 26 5.40 37.39 -11.91
C LEU A 26 4.13 37.01 -11.12
N ARG A 27 2.96 37.49 -11.54
CA ARG A 27 1.67 37.12 -10.95
C ARG A 27 1.32 35.65 -11.22
N ALA A 28 1.56 35.17 -12.45
CA ALA A 28 1.38 33.76 -12.80
C ALA A 28 2.28 32.84 -11.96
N LEU A 29 3.53 33.26 -11.67
CA LEU A 29 4.47 32.53 -10.82
C LEU A 29 4.03 32.42 -9.35
N LEU A 30 3.43 33.48 -8.80
CA LEU A 30 2.86 33.47 -7.45
C LEU A 30 1.63 32.56 -7.36
N CYS A 31 0.82 32.46 -8.43
CA CYS A 31 -0.35 31.56 -8.49
C CYS A 31 0.02 30.08 -8.67
N CYS A 32 1.15 29.76 -9.31
CA CYS A 32 1.58 28.38 -9.53
C CYS A 32 1.92 27.60 -8.24
N ARG A 33 2.06 28.28 -7.09
CA ARG A 33 2.24 27.63 -5.78
C ARG A 33 0.99 26.84 -5.31
N ALA A 34 -0.16 27.00 -5.99
CA ALA A 34 -1.40 26.29 -5.68
C ALA A 34 -1.59 24.96 -6.43
N VAL A 35 -0.71 24.59 -7.38
CA VAL A 35 -0.82 23.32 -8.14
C VAL A 35 0.48 22.53 -8.03
N ALA A 36 0.44 21.46 -7.22
CA ALA A 36 1.53 20.50 -7.11
C ALA A 36 1.76 19.77 -8.45
N GLY A 37 2.92 19.97 -9.10
CA GLY A 37 3.22 19.20 -10.31
C GLY A 37 4.36 19.65 -11.25
N PHE A 38 5.19 20.66 -10.92
CA PHE A 38 6.24 21.12 -11.85
C PHE A 38 7.63 21.29 -11.18
N GLY A 39 8.25 20.18 -10.78
CA GLY A 39 9.51 20.17 -10.03
C GLY A 39 10.80 20.51 -10.80
N SER A 40 10.82 20.50 -12.13
CA SER A 40 12.08 20.66 -12.90
C SER A 40 12.17 21.91 -13.79
N LYS A 41 11.07 22.67 -13.97
CA LYS A 41 11.08 23.93 -14.76
C LYS A 41 11.20 25.20 -13.91
N LEU A 42 11.08 25.12 -12.59
CA LEU A 42 11.17 26.27 -11.67
C LEU A 42 12.59 26.82 -11.48
N ALA A 43 13.64 26.02 -11.69
CA ALA A 43 15.03 26.45 -11.45
C ALA A 43 15.58 27.45 -12.48
N GLN A 44 15.01 27.52 -13.68
CA GLN A 44 15.45 28.46 -14.75
C GLN A 44 14.73 29.81 -14.71
N ILE A 45 13.62 29.90 -13.98
CA ILE A 45 12.73 31.06 -13.96
C ILE A 45 13.34 32.29 -13.25
N PRO A 46 14.08 32.15 -12.12
CA PRO A 46 14.70 33.30 -11.47
C PRO A 46 15.75 33.98 -12.34
N ARG A 47 16.46 33.22 -13.20
CA ARG A 47 17.53 33.74 -14.05
C ARG A 47 17.00 34.62 -15.19
N ILE A 48 15.93 34.19 -15.84
CA ILE A 48 15.28 34.95 -16.93
C ILE A 48 14.60 36.22 -16.38
N ALA A 49 13.95 36.12 -15.21
CA ALA A 49 13.38 37.28 -14.53
C ALA A 49 14.47 38.30 -14.12
N PHE A 50 15.62 37.82 -13.64
CA PHE A 50 16.75 38.67 -13.25
C PHE A 50 17.41 39.39 -14.44
N GLU A 51 17.54 38.72 -15.60
CA GLU A 51 18.12 39.30 -16.83
C GLU A 51 17.17 40.32 -17.51
N CYS A 52 15.86 40.07 -17.55
CA CYS A 52 14.87 41.05 -18.04
C CYS A 52 14.77 42.30 -17.15
N PHE A 53 14.99 42.13 -15.85
CA PHE A 53 14.86 43.18 -14.84
C PHE A 53 16.01 44.22 -14.86
N GLN A 54 17.24 43.82 -15.20
CA GLN A 54 18.37 44.76 -15.28
C GLN A 54 18.18 45.83 -16.38
N ARG A 55 17.28 45.63 -17.34
CA ARG A 55 17.10 46.54 -18.48
C ARG A 55 15.90 47.49 -18.38
N ALA A 56 14.89 47.24 -17.55
CA ALA A 56 13.59 47.93 -17.70
C ALA A 56 12.97 48.60 -16.45
N GLY A 57 13.46 48.39 -15.21
CA GLY A 57 12.66 48.75 -14.02
C GLY A 57 13.41 49.25 -12.80
N ARG A 58 14.42 50.12 -12.96
CA ARG A 58 15.26 50.58 -11.83
C ARG A 58 14.52 51.44 -10.78
N PHE A 59 13.36 52.02 -11.12
CA PHE A 59 12.59 52.91 -10.23
C PHE A 59 11.13 52.51 -10.01
N GLU A 60 10.68 51.39 -10.58
CA GLU A 60 9.27 51.00 -10.44
C GLU A 60 9.04 50.08 -9.24
N GLU A 61 8.61 50.69 -8.14
CA GLU A 61 8.33 50.00 -6.88
C GLU A 61 7.41 48.78 -6.98
N PRO A 62 6.32 48.75 -7.80
CA PRO A 62 5.44 47.58 -7.90
C PRO A 62 6.12 46.36 -8.51
N VAL A 63 7.13 46.57 -9.36
CA VAL A 63 7.92 45.50 -9.98
C VAL A 63 8.96 44.99 -8.98
N GLN A 64 9.61 45.92 -8.27
CA GLN A 64 10.56 45.61 -7.21
C GLN A 64 9.92 44.81 -6.07
N ALA A 65 8.72 45.20 -5.64
CA ALA A 65 7.96 44.53 -4.59
C ALA A 65 7.64 43.07 -4.97
N ARG A 66 7.25 42.82 -6.23
CA ARG A 66 6.94 41.48 -6.73
C ARG A 66 8.19 40.60 -6.86
N LEU A 67 9.33 41.17 -7.21
CA LEU A 67 10.61 40.45 -7.21
C LEU A 67 11.03 40.04 -5.80
N VAL A 68 10.93 40.95 -4.82
CA VAL A 68 11.19 40.65 -3.40
C VAL A 68 10.31 39.50 -2.91
N LEU A 69 9.01 39.54 -3.20
CA LEU A 69 8.07 38.47 -2.83
C LEU A 69 8.35 37.14 -3.55
N ALA A 70 8.75 37.17 -4.82
CA ALA A 70 9.07 35.96 -5.60
C ALA A 70 10.38 35.30 -5.12
N LEU A 71 11.40 36.10 -4.78
CA LEU A 71 12.65 35.60 -4.19
C LEU A 71 12.38 34.97 -2.81
N ALA A 72 11.57 35.61 -1.98
CA ALA A 72 11.16 35.04 -0.70
C ALA A 72 10.32 33.75 -0.85
N ALA A 73 9.38 33.71 -1.80
CA ALA A 73 8.55 32.53 -2.07
C ALA A 73 9.35 31.33 -2.61
N SER A 74 10.52 31.58 -3.21
CA SER A 74 11.48 30.55 -3.66
C SER A 74 12.52 30.16 -2.59
N GLY A 75 12.35 30.61 -1.35
CA GLY A 75 13.23 30.28 -0.22
C GLY A 75 14.52 31.11 -0.14
N ARG A 76 14.68 32.14 -0.97
CA ARG A 76 15.87 33.01 -1.05
C ARG A 76 15.64 34.34 -0.32
N GLN A 77 15.33 34.26 0.98
CA GLN A 77 14.93 35.42 1.79
C GLN A 77 16.03 36.48 1.96
N ALA A 78 17.29 36.07 2.16
CA ALA A 78 18.41 37.00 2.29
C ALA A 78 18.56 37.86 1.03
N GLU A 79 18.47 37.24 -0.14
CA GLU A 79 18.55 37.94 -1.43
C GLU A 79 17.33 38.84 -1.69
N ALA A 80 16.15 38.47 -1.19
CA ALA A 80 14.96 39.31 -1.24
C ALA A 80 15.14 40.61 -0.43
N LEU A 81 15.74 40.53 0.77
CA LEU A 81 16.02 41.69 1.61
C LEU A 81 17.16 42.56 1.04
N ASP A 82 18.18 41.96 0.43
CA ASP A 82 19.25 42.69 -0.26
C ASP A 82 18.71 43.51 -1.45
N VAL A 83 17.73 42.97 -2.19
CA VAL A 83 17.05 43.68 -3.27
C VAL A 83 16.25 44.85 -2.70
N TYR A 84 15.50 44.64 -1.62
CA TYR A 84 14.75 45.72 -0.97
C TYR A 84 15.67 46.86 -0.51
N GLU A 85 16.76 46.56 0.21
CA GLU A 85 17.70 47.57 0.72
C GLU A 85 18.37 48.36 -0.41
N ARG A 86 18.71 47.69 -1.52
CA ARG A 86 19.27 48.35 -2.70
C ARG A 86 18.28 49.34 -3.32
N VAL A 87 17.01 48.96 -3.43
CA VAL A 87 15.97 49.85 -3.98
C VAL A 87 15.69 51.00 -3.03
N ARG A 88 15.56 50.75 -1.72
CA ARG A 88 15.41 51.80 -0.70
C ARG A 88 16.52 52.83 -0.75
N LYS A 89 17.77 52.37 -0.83
CA LYS A 89 18.93 53.26 -0.94
C LYS A 89 18.91 54.06 -2.25
N THR A 90 18.54 53.45 -3.37
CA THR A 90 18.45 54.14 -4.66
C THR A 90 17.35 55.20 -4.66
N LEU A 91 16.17 54.92 -4.08
CA LEU A 91 15.08 55.89 -3.95
C LEU A 91 15.45 57.06 -3.04
N ALA A 92 16.15 56.79 -1.93
CA ALA A 92 16.61 57.83 -1.02
C ALA A 92 17.72 58.70 -1.64
N ASP A 93 18.71 58.10 -2.30
CA ASP A 93 19.88 58.79 -2.84
C ASP A 93 19.55 59.58 -4.12
N GLU A 94 18.69 59.04 -5.00
CA GLU A 94 18.43 59.64 -6.32
C GLU A 94 17.12 60.45 -6.39
N LEU A 95 16.11 60.12 -5.58
CA LEU A 95 14.80 60.79 -5.60
C LEU A 95 14.44 61.47 -4.27
N GLY A 96 15.20 61.24 -3.19
CA GLY A 96 14.89 61.77 -1.86
C GLY A 96 13.58 61.21 -1.28
N LEU A 97 13.11 60.07 -1.79
CA LEU A 97 11.82 59.47 -1.42
C LEU A 97 12.04 58.20 -0.59
N ASP A 98 11.16 57.99 0.39
CA ASP A 98 11.04 56.72 1.09
C ASP A 98 10.29 55.69 0.22
N PRO A 99 10.57 54.38 0.37
CA PRO A 99 9.83 53.32 -0.31
C PRO A 99 8.33 53.44 -0.06
N GLY A 100 7.53 53.42 -1.11
CA GLY A 100 6.07 53.40 -1.07
C GLY A 100 5.47 52.15 -0.42
N PRO A 101 4.14 52.13 -0.25
CA PRO A 101 3.43 51.15 0.58
C PRO A 101 3.57 49.71 0.08
N GLU A 102 3.69 49.49 -1.22
CA GLU A 102 3.75 48.15 -1.83
C GLU A 102 5.11 47.49 -1.58
N LEU A 103 6.20 48.26 -1.70
CA LEU A 103 7.54 47.77 -1.43
C LEU A 103 7.78 47.57 0.08
N ARG A 104 7.23 48.46 0.92
CA ARG A 104 7.20 48.27 2.39
C ARG A 104 6.39 47.04 2.80
N HIS A 105 5.26 46.77 2.15
CA HIS A 105 4.46 45.57 2.40
C HIS A 105 5.21 44.30 1.99
N ALA A 106 5.92 44.32 0.87
CA ALA A 106 6.78 43.22 0.46
C ALA A 106 7.87 42.93 1.50
N GLN A 107 8.57 43.97 2.00
CA GLN A 107 9.56 43.81 3.06
C GLN A 107 8.93 43.28 4.35
N ALA A 108 7.79 43.83 4.77
CA ALA A 108 7.08 43.38 5.96
C ALA A 108 6.66 41.90 5.84
N ALA A 109 6.22 41.45 4.67
CA ALA A 109 5.88 40.05 4.42
C ALA A 109 7.11 39.13 4.49
N VAL A 110 8.26 39.56 3.96
CA VAL A 110 9.53 38.82 4.07
C VAL A 110 10.06 38.82 5.50
N LEU A 111 9.99 39.94 6.21
CA LEU A 111 10.38 40.07 7.61
C LEU A 111 9.43 39.31 8.54
N GLN A 112 8.13 39.20 8.25
CA GLN A 112 7.22 38.35 9.01
C GLN A 112 7.49 36.86 8.77
N GLN A 113 7.92 36.48 7.56
CA GLN A 113 8.46 35.13 7.29
C GLN A 113 9.81 34.87 7.97
N SER A 114 10.57 35.91 8.33
CA SER A 114 11.90 35.82 8.95
C SER A 114 11.87 35.98 10.49
N ALA A 115 10.94 36.79 11.00
CA ALA A 115 10.60 36.98 12.42
C ALA A 115 9.74 35.84 12.97
N ALA A 116 9.17 35.02 12.09
CA ALA A 116 9.03 33.60 12.34
C ALA A 116 10.43 32.95 12.41
N ALA A 117 11.22 33.30 13.43
CA ALA A 117 12.17 32.36 14.00
C ALA A 117 11.39 31.06 14.24
N PRO A 118 11.97 29.87 14.02
CA PRO A 118 11.25 28.62 14.25
C PRO A 118 11.10 28.40 15.76
N ALA A 119 10.24 29.18 16.42
CA ALA A 119 9.50 28.70 17.57
C ALA A 119 8.72 27.51 17.04
N ALA A 120 9.27 26.31 17.23
CA ALA A 120 8.66 25.03 16.88
C ALA A 120 7.66 25.20 15.73
N ALA A 121 8.17 25.53 14.55
CA ALA A 121 7.48 25.11 13.36
C ALA A 121 7.61 23.59 13.40
N THR A 122 6.76 22.97 14.23
CA THR A 122 5.95 21.84 13.85
C THR A 122 5.92 21.93 12.35
N ALA A 123 6.54 20.95 11.68
CA ALA A 123 6.27 20.77 10.27
C ALA A 123 4.74 20.93 10.09
N PRO A 124 4.20 21.04 8.87
CA PRO A 124 3.00 20.26 8.69
C PRO A 124 3.41 18.85 9.15
N GLN A 125 3.13 18.50 10.42
CA GLN A 125 2.77 17.16 10.81
C GLN A 125 1.80 16.86 9.69
N ILE A 126 2.24 16.03 8.74
CA ILE A 126 1.26 15.24 8.02
C ILE A 126 0.47 14.66 9.18
N PRO A 127 -0.77 15.13 9.44
CA PRO A 127 -1.48 14.72 10.63
C PRO A 127 -1.36 13.20 10.63
N ALA A 128 -0.86 12.61 11.72
CA ALA A 128 -0.66 11.17 11.82
C ALA A 128 -1.85 10.52 11.16
N ALA A 129 -1.63 9.74 10.09
CA ALA A 129 -2.68 9.50 9.11
C ALA A 129 -3.83 8.81 9.83
N VAL A 130 -4.90 9.57 10.10
CA VAL A 130 -6.04 9.08 10.86
C VAL A 130 -6.61 7.92 10.04
N PRO A 131 -6.62 6.68 10.58
CA PRO A 131 -7.07 5.55 9.79
C PRO A 131 -8.50 5.78 9.29
N ALA A 132 -8.72 5.65 7.99
CA ALA A 132 -10.03 5.82 7.36
C ALA A 132 -10.34 4.59 6.50
N GLN A 133 -10.51 3.44 7.17
CA GLN A 133 -10.53 2.13 6.50
C GLN A 133 -11.92 1.61 6.17
N LEU A 134 -13.00 2.35 6.49
CA LEU A 134 -14.36 1.89 6.25
C LEU A 134 -14.65 1.74 4.74
N PRO A 135 -15.14 0.57 4.29
CA PRO A 135 -15.65 0.40 2.93
C PRO A 135 -16.78 1.39 2.63
N PRO A 136 -17.01 1.76 1.36
CA PRO A 136 -18.11 2.64 0.98
C PRO A 136 -19.46 2.04 1.39
N ALA A 137 -20.33 2.86 1.97
CA ALA A 137 -21.71 2.47 2.21
C ALA A 137 -22.49 2.38 0.89
N LEU A 138 -23.39 1.39 0.76
CA LEU A 138 -24.28 1.29 -0.40
C LEU A 138 -25.13 2.56 -0.54
N ALA A 139 -25.21 3.09 -1.76
CA ALA A 139 -25.97 4.31 -2.07
C ALA A 139 -27.48 4.15 -1.81
N SER A 140 -28.00 2.93 -1.90
CA SER A 140 -29.40 2.61 -1.58
C SER A 140 -29.50 1.87 -0.24
N PHE A 141 -30.01 2.55 0.78
CA PHE A 141 -30.35 2.00 2.08
C PHE A 141 -31.83 2.30 2.40
N THR A 142 -32.62 1.24 2.63
CA THR A 142 -34.07 1.28 2.80
C THR A 142 -34.49 0.37 3.94
N GLY A 143 -35.51 0.79 4.71
CA GLY A 143 -35.91 0.08 5.93
C GLY A 143 -34.90 0.24 7.07
N ARG A 144 -35.09 -0.55 8.14
CA ARG A 144 -34.18 -0.63 9.30
C ARG A 144 -34.00 0.64 10.14
N ARG A 145 -34.98 1.54 10.11
CA ARG A 145 -34.95 2.79 10.90
C ARG A 145 -34.99 2.52 12.41
N ALA A 146 -35.71 1.49 12.85
CA ALA A 146 -35.80 1.14 14.26
C ALA A 146 -34.46 0.60 14.79
N GLU A 147 -33.82 -0.26 14.01
CA GLU A 147 -32.54 -0.89 14.29
C GLU A 147 -31.41 0.14 14.25
N LEU A 148 -31.41 1.07 13.28
CA LEU A 148 -30.49 2.21 13.29
C LEU A 148 -30.69 3.07 14.53
N ARG A 149 -31.94 3.39 14.93
CA ARG A 149 -32.19 4.15 16.17
C ARG A 149 -31.71 3.39 17.40
N ALA A 150 -31.93 2.08 17.46
CA ALA A 150 -31.45 1.24 18.55
C ALA A 150 -29.92 1.26 18.63
N ALA A 151 -29.23 1.19 17.49
CA ALA A 151 -27.78 1.29 17.39
C ALA A 151 -27.27 2.66 17.87
N HIS A 152 -27.87 3.78 17.44
CA HIS A 152 -27.51 5.10 17.95
C HIS A 152 -27.68 5.20 19.46
N GLY A 153 -28.78 4.66 20.01
CA GLY A 153 -29.03 4.66 21.44
C GLY A 153 -28.08 3.78 22.26
N LEU A 154 -27.23 2.95 21.64
CA LEU A 154 -26.15 2.25 22.36
C LEU A 154 -25.02 3.19 22.75
N LEU A 155 -24.75 4.21 21.93
CA LEU A 155 -23.70 5.20 22.20
C LEU A 155 -24.05 6.10 23.39
N ASP A 156 -25.35 6.29 23.64
CA ASP A 156 -25.85 7.13 24.73
C ASP A 156 -25.88 6.39 26.08
N ARG A 157 -25.74 5.05 26.05
CA ARG A 157 -25.74 4.16 27.22
C ARG A 157 -24.34 3.73 27.67
N ALA A 158 -23.31 4.44 27.23
CA ALA A 158 -21.93 4.12 27.58
C ALA A 158 -21.63 4.53 29.04
N ASP A 159 -21.56 3.55 29.94
CA ASP A 159 -21.32 3.75 31.38
C ASP A 159 -19.84 4.03 31.74
N GLY A 160 -18.96 4.17 30.74
CA GLY A 160 -17.54 4.52 30.92
C GLY A 160 -16.63 3.39 31.43
N ALA A 161 -17.14 2.19 31.69
CA ALA A 161 -16.37 1.08 32.27
C ALA A 161 -15.55 0.26 31.25
N GLY A 162 -15.85 0.36 29.96
CA GLY A 162 -15.20 -0.41 28.88
C GLY A 162 -15.75 -0.02 27.50
N PRO A 163 -15.21 -0.56 26.41
CA PRO A 163 -15.66 -0.21 25.06
C PRO A 163 -17.13 -0.57 24.86
N VAL A 164 -17.83 0.23 24.06
CA VAL A 164 -19.17 -0.14 23.60
C VAL A 164 -19.02 -1.22 22.53
N ILE A 165 -19.55 -2.42 22.78
CA ILE A 165 -19.53 -3.52 21.81
C ILE A 165 -20.95 -3.74 21.29
N ALA A 166 -21.17 -3.47 20.01
CA ALA A 166 -22.43 -3.69 19.32
C ALA A 166 -22.33 -4.91 18.40
N ALA A 167 -23.02 -5.99 18.75
CA ALA A 167 -23.05 -7.23 17.98
C ALA A 167 -24.29 -7.28 17.09
N ILE A 168 -24.12 -7.05 15.79
CA ILE A 168 -25.18 -7.16 14.78
C ILE A 168 -25.25 -8.61 14.29
N THR A 169 -26.29 -9.33 14.70
CA THR A 169 -26.43 -10.78 14.44
C THR A 169 -27.64 -11.06 13.56
N GLY A 170 -27.61 -12.13 12.75
CA GLY A 170 -28.75 -12.48 11.89
C GLY A 170 -28.37 -13.34 10.69
N PRO A 171 -29.34 -13.86 9.92
CA PRO A 171 -29.10 -14.80 8.83
C PRO A 171 -28.25 -14.19 7.69
N ALA A 172 -27.71 -15.05 6.82
CA ALA A 172 -26.93 -14.60 5.68
C ALA A 172 -27.78 -13.75 4.71
N GLY A 173 -27.21 -12.69 4.13
CA GLY A 173 -27.92 -11.82 3.18
C GLY A 173 -28.95 -10.85 3.78
N VAL A 174 -29.12 -10.84 5.11
CA VAL A 174 -30.06 -9.94 5.82
C VAL A 174 -29.61 -8.47 5.90
N GLY A 175 -28.40 -8.16 5.44
CA GLY A 175 -27.88 -6.78 5.40
C GLY A 175 -27.13 -6.30 6.64
N LYS A 176 -26.58 -7.20 7.46
CA LYS A 176 -25.80 -6.84 8.68
C LYS A 176 -24.65 -5.88 8.39
N THR A 177 -23.78 -6.24 7.44
CA THR A 177 -22.64 -5.42 7.01
C THR A 177 -23.11 -4.07 6.48
N THR A 178 -24.19 -4.06 5.68
CA THR A 178 -24.77 -2.82 5.16
C THR A 178 -25.29 -1.90 6.27
N LEU A 179 -26.03 -2.43 7.24
CA LEU A 179 -26.51 -1.66 8.40
C LEU A 179 -25.33 -1.13 9.23
N GLY A 180 -24.38 -2.01 9.53
CA GLY A 180 -23.21 -1.65 10.32
C GLY A 180 -22.38 -0.56 9.65
N LEU A 181 -22.06 -0.70 8.37
CA LEU A 181 -21.31 0.32 7.62
C LEU A 181 -22.09 1.63 7.52
N ARG A 182 -23.41 1.57 7.28
CA ARG A 182 -24.25 2.77 7.27
C ARG A 182 -24.20 3.50 8.61
N TRP A 183 -24.29 2.78 9.72
CA TRP A 183 -24.19 3.34 11.05
C TRP A 183 -22.79 3.88 11.31
N ALA A 184 -21.74 3.13 10.98
CA ALA A 184 -20.34 3.55 11.15
C ALA A 184 -20.02 4.85 10.40
N HIS A 185 -20.50 4.99 9.15
CA HIS A 185 -20.37 6.24 8.38
C HIS A 185 -21.17 7.41 8.99
N GLN A 186 -22.30 7.16 9.66
CA GLN A 186 -23.10 8.21 10.30
C GLN A 186 -22.48 8.76 11.59
N ILE A 187 -21.63 7.98 12.25
CA ILE A 187 -21.01 8.33 13.54
C ILE A 187 -19.49 8.51 13.42
N ALA A 188 -18.93 8.44 12.21
CA ALA A 188 -17.49 8.48 11.95
C ALA A 188 -16.82 9.73 12.54
N ASP A 189 -17.54 10.86 12.55
CA ASP A 189 -17.14 12.14 13.12
C ASP A 189 -16.97 12.11 14.66
N ARG A 190 -17.64 11.18 15.35
CA ARG A 190 -17.50 10.97 16.80
C ARG A 190 -16.20 10.25 17.18
N PHE A 191 -15.49 9.67 16.21
CA PHE A 191 -14.26 8.92 16.39
C PHE A 191 -13.11 9.60 15.62
N PRO A 192 -12.62 10.76 16.11
CA PRO A 192 -11.65 11.58 15.40
C PRO A 192 -10.27 10.94 15.27
N ASP A 193 -9.98 9.91 16.08
CA ASP A 193 -8.71 9.20 16.02
C ASP A 193 -8.71 8.10 14.94
N GLY A 194 -9.87 7.85 14.30
CA GLY A 194 -9.99 7.04 13.08
C GLY A 194 -10.91 5.83 13.17
N GLN A 195 -11.01 5.13 12.04
CA GLN A 195 -11.78 3.91 11.86
C GLN A 195 -10.91 2.79 11.28
N LEU A 196 -10.99 1.63 11.93
CA LEU A 196 -10.33 0.40 11.51
C LEU A 196 -11.38 -0.61 11.05
N TYR A 197 -11.12 -1.28 9.92
CA TYR A 197 -12.04 -2.24 9.34
C TYR A 197 -11.30 -3.54 9.00
N VAL A 198 -11.93 -4.68 9.33
CA VAL A 198 -11.46 -6.00 8.91
C VAL A 198 -12.65 -6.91 8.61
N ASN A 199 -12.58 -7.65 7.51
CA ASN A 199 -13.49 -8.79 7.26
C ASN A 199 -12.79 -10.07 7.69
N LEU A 200 -13.35 -10.71 8.73
CA LEU A 200 -12.82 -11.88 9.40
C LEU A 200 -13.12 -13.19 8.67
N ARG A 201 -13.94 -13.17 7.61
CA ARG A 201 -14.21 -14.33 6.73
C ARG A 201 -14.68 -15.58 7.47
N GLY A 202 -15.42 -15.41 8.58
CA GLY A 202 -15.80 -16.48 9.50
C GLY A 202 -16.66 -17.61 8.91
N PHE A 203 -17.23 -17.41 7.73
CA PHE A 203 -18.13 -18.36 7.06
C PHE A 203 -17.79 -18.56 5.57
N SER A 204 -16.54 -18.34 5.16
CA SER A 204 -16.08 -18.57 3.77
C SER A 204 -15.75 -20.05 3.52
N PRO A 205 -16.12 -20.67 2.38
CA PRO A 205 -15.99 -22.12 2.17
C PRO A 205 -14.57 -22.67 1.99
N ALA A 206 -13.54 -21.86 1.66
CA ALA A 206 -12.10 -22.14 1.79
C ALA A 206 -11.27 -21.10 0.98
N PRO A 207 -9.98 -20.89 1.30
CA PRO A 207 -9.32 -21.03 2.60
C PRO A 207 -8.94 -19.63 3.15
N GLU A 208 -8.93 -19.29 4.43
CA GLU A 208 -9.43 -19.82 5.69
C GLU A 208 -10.07 -18.61 6.42
N VAL A 209 -10.84 -18.89 7.46
CA VAL A 209 -11.24 -17.87 8.46
C VAL A 209 -10.01 -17.07 8.88
N MET A 210 -10.09 -15.73 8.87
CA MET A 210 -8.92 -14.90 9.16
C MET A 210 -8.45 -15.12 10.59
N ALA A 211 -7.22 -15.59 10.77
CA ALA A 211 -6.66 -15.74 12.11
C ALA A 211 -6.59 -14.37 12.85
N PRO A 212 -6.92 -14.30 14.16
CA PRO A 212 -6.85 -13.07 14.96
C PRO A 212 -5.47 -12.39 14.89
N GLU A 213 -4.40 -13.17 14.80
CA GLU A 213 -3.02 -12.73 14.61
C GLU A 213 -2.84 -11.85 13.38
N THR A 214 -3.51 -12.21 12.29
CA THR A 214 -3.47 -11.51 11.00
C THR A 214 -4.28 -10.22 11.07
N ALA A 215 -5.45 -10.26 11.72
CA ALA A 215 -6.28 -9.07 11.94
C ALA A 215 -5.56 -8.05 12.84
N LEU A 216 -4.95 -8.47 13.95
CA LEU A 216 -4.15 -7.59 14.82
C LEU A 216 -2.94 -7.00 14.09
N HIS A 217 -2.26 -7.79 13.27
CA HIS A 217 -1.16 -7.28 12.47
C HIS A 217 -1.65 -6.18 11.52
N ALA A 218 -2.79 -6.35 10.86
CA ALA A 218 -3.38 -5.32 10.00
C ALA A 218 -3.74 -4.05 10.77
N PHE A 219 -4.32 -4.17 11.97
CA PHE A 219 -4.63 -3.01 12.81
C PHE A 219 -3.38 -2.28 13.31
N LEU A 220 -2.37 -3.01 13.79
CA LEU A 220 -1.11 -2.42 14.27
C LEU A 220 -0.37 -1.70 13.14
N THR A 221 -0.34 -2.29 11.94
CA THR A 221 0.21 -1.64 10.75
C THR A 221 -0.60 -0.39 10.36
N GLY A 222 -1.95 -0.46 10.43
CA GLY A 222 -2.83 0.68 10.20
C GLY A 222 -2.68 1.80 11.24
N LEU A 223 -2.21 1.47 12.44
CA LEU A 223 -1.86 2.42 13.52
C LEU A 223 -0.38 2.85 13.45
N GLU A 224 0.29 2.62 12.31
CA GLU A 224 1.67 3.01 12.04
C GLU A 224 2.70 2.40 13.02
N VAL A 225 2.44 1.21 13.55
CA VAL A 225 3.43 0.46 14.34
C VAL A 225 4.45 -0.16 13.39
N PRO A 226 5.76 0.13 13.54
CA PRO A 226 6.79 -0.47 12.70
C PRO A 226 6.77 -2.00 12.80
N ALA A 227 6.86 -2.70 11.66
CA ALA A 227 6.75 -4.16 11.61
C ALA A 227 7.72 -4.89 12.56
N VAL A 228 8.93 -4.35 12.75
CA VAL A 228 9.95 -4.89 13.68
C VAL A 228 9.52 -4.85 15.15
N ARG A 229 8.57 -3.97 15.51
CA ARG A 229 8.05 -3.84 16.89
C ARG A 229 6.78 -4.66 17.13
N ILE A 230 6.25 -5.34 16.12
CA ILE A 230 5.04 -6.17 16.25
C ILE A 230 5.47 -7.57 16.73
N PRO A 231 5.09 -8.00 17.96
CA PRO A 231 5.53 -9.28 18.50
C PRO A 231 4.93 -10.47 17.76
N ALA A 232 5.49 -11.67 17.97
CA ALA A 232 5.08 -12.90 17.29
C ALA A 232 3.83 -13.55 17.92
N ALA A 233 3.72 -13.54 19.25
CA ALA A 233 2.64 -14.15 20.00
C ALA A 233 1.34 -13.33 19.97
N LEU A 234 0.20 -14.01 20.01
CA LEU A 234 -1.12 -13.38 19.93
C LEU A 234 -1.36 -12.46 21.14
N GLU A 235 -1.05 -12.94 22.34
CA GLU A 235 -1.27 -12.25 23.60
C GLU A 235 -0.47 -10.94 23.66
N GLU A 236 0.78 -10.98 23.21
CA GLU A 236 1.67 -9.82 23.12
C GLU A 236 1.18 -8.81 22.08
N ARG A 237 0.66 -9.26 20.93
CA ARG A 237 0.02 -8.36 19.95
C ARG A 237 -1.23 -7.72 20.50
N SER A 238 -2.09 -8.47 21.18
CA SER A 238 -3.29 -7.92 21.81
C SER A 238 -2.92 -6.89 22.89
N ALA A 239 -1.86 -7.14 23.67
CA ALA A 239 -1.35 -6.19 24.65
C ALA A 239 -0.80 -4.91 23.99
N LEU A 240 -0.02 -5.04 22.92
CA LEU A 240 0.49 -3.90 22.15
C LEU A 240 -0.64 -3.11 21.49
N PHE A 241 -1.63 -3.81 20.93
CA PHE A 241 -2.82 -3.20 20.34
C PHE A 241 -3.58 -2.39 21.39
N ARG A 242 -3.88 -2.96 22.57
CA ARG A 242 -4.51 -2.24 23.69
C ARG A 242 -3.69 -1.01 24.12
N THR A 243 -2.38 -1.12 24.14
CA THR A 243 -1.48 0.01 24.45
C THR A 243 -1.58 1.12 23.40
N ARG A 244 -1.72 0.77 22.12
CA ARG A 244 -1.77 1.75 21.02
C ARG A 244 -3.11 2.46 20.88
N VAL A 245 -4.20 1.81 21.29
CA VAL A 245 -5.55 2.38 21.29
C VAL A 245 -5.91 3.06 22.61
N ALA A 246 -5.06 2.93 23.64
CA ALA A 246 -5.30 3.57 24.93
C ALA A 246 -5.41 5.10 24.78
N GLY A 247 -6.50 5.68 25.31
CA GLY A 247 -6.78 7.11 25.23
C GLY A 247 -7.19 7.62 23.84
N ARG A 248 -7.45 6.73 22.87
CA ARG A 248 -7.92 7.10 21.53
C ARG A 248 -9.40 6.76 21.36
N ARG A 249 -10.13 7.62 20.67
CA ARG A 249 -11.52 7.43 20.23
C ARG A 249 -11.55 6.80 18.84
N LEU A 250 -11.55 5.47 18.79
CA LEU A 250 -11.55 4.69 17.56
C LEU A 250 -12.86 3.94 17.34
N LEU A 251 -13.25 3.81 16.07
CA LEU A 251 -14.29 2.88 15.63
C LEU A 251 -13.64 1.63 15.02
N LEU A 252 -13.94 0.47 15.58
CA LEU A 252 -13.52 -0.82 15.06
C LEU A 252 -14.69 -1.55 14.43
N PHE A 253 -14.54 -1.96 13.18
CA PHE A 253 -15.55 -2.71 12.45
C PHE A 253 -15.03 -4.12 12.12
N LEU A 254 -15.57 -5.12 12.83
CA LEU A 254 -15.22 -6.53 12.70
C LEU A 254 -16.32 -7.26 11.92
N ASP A 255 -16.15 -7.37 10.61
CA ASP A 255 -17.15 -7.94 9.72
C ASP A 255 -17.02 -9.47 9.61
N ASN A 256 -18.16 -10.17 9.60
CA ASN A 256 -18.27 -11.60 9.34
C ASN A 256 -17.51 -12.48 10.36
N ALA A 257 -17.63 -12.16 11.65
CA ALA A 257 -17.04 -12.93 12.75
C ALA A 257 -17.70 -14.31 12.87
N ARG A 258 -16.88 -15.36 13.05
CA ARG A 258 -17.37 -16.75 13.21
C ARG A 258 -18.04 -16.95 14.57
N ASP A 259 -17.34 -16.58 15.63
CA ASP A 259 -17.69 -16.82 17.03
C ASP A 259 -17.08 -15.72 17.94
N ALA A 260 -17.33 -15.80 19.25
CA ALA A 260 -16.85 -14.82 20.22
C ALA A 260 -15.32 -14.87 20.45
N ASP A 261 -14.72 -16.06 20.40
CA ASP A 261 -13.28 -16.24 20.61
C ASP A 261 -12.48 -15.59 19.49
N HIS A 262 -13.02 -15.64 18.27
CA HIS A 262 -12.46 -15.03 17.07
C HIS A 262 -12.27 -13.50 17.19
N VAL A 263 -13.11 -12.81 17.97
CA VAL A 263 -13.05 -11.34 18.11
C VAL A 263 -12.42 -10.88 19.42
N ARG A 264 -12.35 -11.72 20.46
CA ARG A 264 -11.94 -11.29 21.81
C ARG A 264 -10.52 -10.71 21.85
N ALA A 265 -9.60 -11.26 21.07
CA ALA A 265 -8.23 -10.76 20.97
C ALA A 265 -8.12 -9.36 20.31
N LEU A 266 -9.16 -8.94 19.58
CA LEU A 266 -9.27 -7.67 18.84
C LEU A 266 -9.97 -6.57 19.63
N LEU A 267 -10.48 -6.88 20.84
CA LEU A 267 -11.22 -5.90 21.63
C LEU A 267 -10.26 -4.90 22.29
N PRO A 268 -10.55 -3.58 22.19
CA PRO A 268 -9.82 -2.56 22.92
C PRO A 268 -10.14 -2.66 24.42
N GLY A 269 -9.27 -2.10 25.26
CA GLY A 269 -9.48 -2.07 26.71
C GLY A 269 -10.13 -0.78 27.23
N THR A 270 -10.54 0.13 26.34
CA THR A 270 -10.92 1.50 26.70
C THR A 270 -12.34 1.87 26.31
N ALA A 271 -12.98 2.70 27.14
CA ALA A 271 -14.36 3.14 26.93
C ALA A 271 -14.54 4.15 25.79
N GLU A 272 -13.45 4.77 25.33
CA GLU A 272 -13.46 5.69 24.19
C GLU A 272 -13.68 5.01 22.83
N CYS A 273 -13.57 3.68 22.77
CA CYS A 273 -13.71 2.90 21.53
C CYS A 273 -15.12 2.32 21.35
N LEU A 274 -15.58 2.28 20.10
CA LEU A 274 -16.74 1.49 19.68
C LEU A 274 -16.27 0.30 18.86
N VAL A 275 -16.79 -0.89 19.18
CA VAL A 275 -16.59 -2.10 18.38
C VAL A 275 -17.92 -2.54 17.79
N VAL A 276 -18.02 -2.53 16.46
CA VAL A 276 -19.15 -3.08 15.73
C VAL A 276 -18.76 -4.45 15.19
N VAL A 277 -19.47 -5.49 15.61
CA VAL A 277 -19.22 -6.87 15.16
C VAL A 277 -20.41 -7.34 14.35
N THR A 278 -20.20 -7.90 13.16
CA THR A 278 -21.26 -8.58 12.40
C THR A 278 -21.05 -10.10 12.42
N SER A 279 -22.10 -10.87 12.66
CA SER A 279 -22.01 -12.34 12.63
C SER A 279 -23.32 -13.02 12.22
N ARG A 280 -23.21 -14.26 11.73
CA ARG A 280 -24.37 -15.14 11.50
C ARG A 280 -24.81 -15.87 12.78
N THR A 281 -23.93 -15.95 13.78
CA THR A 281 -24.22 -16.56 15.08
C THR A 281 -24.61 -15.50 16.10
N ALA A 282 -25.24 -15.90 17.20
CA ALA A 282 -25.72 -15.00 18.24
C ALA A 282 -24.59 -14.40 19.13
N LEU A 283 -23.34 -14.86 18.96
CA LEU A 283 -22.16 -14.41 19.73
C LEU A 283 -22.39 -14.36 21.26
N THR A 284 -23.11 -15.34 21.82
CA THR A 284 -23.51 -15.37 23.23
C THR A 284 -22.34 -15.21 24.22
N GLY A 285 -21.16 -15.70 23.85
CA GLY A 285 -19.92 -15.49 24.62
C GLY A 285 -19.59 -14.01 24.85
N LEU A 286 -19.69 -13.17 23.81
CA LEU A 286 -19.43 -11.72 23.93
C LEU A 286 -20.44 -11.02 24.85
N VAL A 287 -21.69 -11.48 24.86
CA VAL A 287 -22.73 -10.92 25.74
C VAL A 287 -22.43 -11.28 27.19
N ALA A 288 -22.06 -12.54 27.44
CA ALA A 288 -21.83 -13.06 28.78
C ALA A 288 -20.55 -12.51 29.43
N THR A 289 -19.45 -12.37 28.65
CA THR A 289 -18.14 -12.02 29.20
C THR A 289 -17.70 -10.58 28.93
N ASP A 290 -18.13 -10.00 27.81
CA ASP A 290 -17.62 -8.72 27.31
C ASP A 290 -18.70 -7.62 27.25
N ALA A 291 -19.86 -7.87 27.89
CA ALA A 291 -21.01 -6.95 27.98
C ALA A 291 -21.51 -6.42 26.61
N ALA A 292 -21.40 -7.23 25.56
CA ALA A 292 -21.84 -6.83 24.23
C ALA A 292 -23.37 -6.65 24.15
N SER A 293 -23.79 -5.55 23.53
CA SER A 293 -25.19 -5.29 23.20
C SER A 293 -25.54 -5.91 21.86
N VAL A 294 -26.47 -6.87 21.87
CA VAL A 294 -26.91 -7.55 20.64
C VAL A 294 -27.98 -6.73 19.93
N LEU A 295 -27.80 -6.55 18.63
CA LEU A 295 -28.76 -5.99 17.69
C LEU A 295 -29.17 -7.10 16.72
N PRO A 296 -30.21 -7.90 17.06
CA PRO A 296 -30.68 -8.95 16.17
C PRO A 296 -31.32 -8.34 14.93
N LEU A 297 -30.88 -8.80 13.76
CA LEU A 297 -31.39 -8.41 12.46
C LEU A 297 -32.21 -9.56 11.88
N GLU A 298 -33.52 -9.40 11.92
CA GLU A 298 -34.48 -10.28 11.26
C GLU A 298 -34.57 -10.00 9.76
N VAL A 299 -35.32 -10.77 9.00
CA VAL A 299 -35.69 -10.44 7.61
C VAL A 299 -36.53 -9.15 7.56
N LEU A 300 -36.68 -8.52 6.39
CA LEU A 300 -37.48 -7.29 6.28
C LEU A 300 -38.95 -7.63 6.47
N ASP A 301 -39.65 -6.81 7.27
CA ASP A 301 -41.10 -6.86 7.30
C ASP A 301 -41.69 -6.42 5.95
N ALA A 302 -42.97 -6.71 5.73
CA ALA A 302 -43.65 -6.41 4.47
C ALA A 302 -43.60 -4.89 4.13
N ALA A 303 -43.67 -4.01 5.12
CA ALA A 303 -43.64 -2.57 4.91
C ALA A 303 -42.26 -2.09 4.42
N ALA A 304 -41.19 -2.55 5.05
CA ALA A 304 -39.81 -2.23 4.69
C ALA A 304 -39.40 -2.90 3.37
N ALA A 305 -39.88 -4.10 3.09
CA ALA A 305 -39.69 -4.78 1.82
C ALA A 305 -40.39 -4.03 0.66
N ARG A 306 -41.63 -3.55 0.88
CA ARG A 306 -42.33 -2.67 -0.06
C ARG A 306 -41.60 -1.34 -0.25
N GLU A 307 -41.06 -0.73 0.81
CA GLU A 307 -40.27 0.51 0.71
C GLU A 307 -39.01 0.31 -0.18
N LEU A 308 -38.32 -0.82 0.00
CA LEU A 308 -37.16 -1.18 -0.83
C LEU A 308 -37.55 -1.31 -2.31
N LEU A 309 -38.63 -2.03 -2.60
CA LEU A 309 -39.14 -2.19 -3.96
C LEU A 309 -39.63 -0.85 -4.57
N ALA A 310 -40.31 -0.02 -3.78
CA ALA A 310 -40.85 1.27 -4.21
C ALA A 310 -39.76 2.20 -4.74
N ARG A 311 -38.62 2.28 -4.06
CA ARG A 311 -37.51 3.14 -4.50
C ARG A 311 -36.86 2.69 -5.82
N ARG A 312 -37.01 1.42 -6.21
CA ARG A 312 -36.41 0.85 -7.43
C ARG A 312 -37.39 0.74 -8.59
N LEU A 313 -38.67 0.52 -8.32
CA LEU A 313 -39.70 0.24 -9.33
C LEU A 313 -40.78 1.35 -9.46
N GLY A 314 -40.84 2.29 -8.52
CA GLY A 314 -41.74 3.46 -8.58
C GLY A 314 -43.22 3.09 -8.64
N ASP A 315 -43.97 3.79 -9.48
CA ASP A 315 -45.44 3.73 -9.62
C ASP A 315 -45.97 2.33 -10.01
N ARG A 316 -45.09 1.44 -10.48
CA ARG A 316 -45.44 0.05 -10.78
C ARG A 316 -45.94 -0.73 -9.56
N LEU A 317 -45.45 -0.38 -8.36
CA LEU A 317 -45.92 -1.03 -7.13
C LEU A 317 -47.39 -0.73 -6.83
N THR A 318 -47.82 0.49 -7.11
CA THR A 318 -49.21 0.90 -6.90
C THR A 318 -50.16 0.31 -7.94
N ALA A 319 -49.66 0.00 -9.13
CA ALA A 319 -50.45 -0.62 -10.20
C ALA A 319 -50.71 -2.12 -9.97
N GLU A 320 -49.79 -2.86 -9.33
CA GLU A 320 -49.87 -4.31 -9.15
C GLU A 320 -49.60 -4.76 -7.70
N PRO A 321 -50.39 -4.33 -6.70
CA PRO A 321 -50.08 -4.55 -5.27
C PRO A 321 -50.07 -6.03 -4.86
N ALA A 322 -50.93 -6.87 -5.45
CA ALA A 322 -50.96 -8.30 -5.16
C ALA A 322 -49.68 -9.01 -5.63
N ALA A 323 -49.20 -8.67 -6.83
CA ALA A 323 -47.95 -9.22 -7.35
C ALA A 323 -46.73 -8.79 -6.53
N VAL A 324 -46.75 -7.57 -5.97
CA VAL A 324 -45.70 -7.09 -5.05
C VAL A 324 -45.66 -7.92 -3.77
N ASP A 325 -46.81 -8.27 -3.21
CA ASP A 325 -46.88 -9.12 -2.02
C ASP A 325 -46.38 -10.53 -2.30
N ASP A 326 -46.76 -11.11 -3.44
CA ASP A 326 -46.26 -12.41 -3.88
C ASP A 326 -44.73 -12.39 -4.04
N LEU A 327 -44.17 -11.36 -4.68
CA LEU A 327 -42.72 -11.19 -4.81
C LEU A 327 -42.01 -11.07 -3.45
N ILE A 328 -42.59 -10.34 -2.49
CA ILE A 328 -42.04 -10.22 -1.14
C ILE A 328 -42.05 -11.56 -0.42
N GLY A 329 -43.18 -12.28 -0.49
CA GLY A 329 -43.31 -13.63 0.07
C GLY A 329 -42.33 -14.61 -0.56
N HIS A 330 -42.12 -14.52 -1.86
CA HIS A 330 -41.16 -15.36 -2.58
C HIS A 330 -39.69 -15.02 -2.28
N CYS A 331 -39.38 -13.81 -1.83
CA CYS A 331 -38.03 -13.42 -1.40
C CYS A 331 -37.78 -13.68 0.09
N ALA A 332 -38.77 -14.20 0.83
CA ALA A 332 -38.76 -14.38 2.28
C ALA A 332 -38.32 -13.13 3.06
N GLY A 333 -38.58 -11.93 2.51
CA GLY A 333 -38.15 -10.65 3.10
C GLY A 333 -36.62 -10.41 3.11
N LEU A 334 -35.81 -11.20 2.41
CA LEU A 334 -34.36 -11.01 2.35
C LEU A 334 -34.02 -9.77 1.50
N PRO A 335 -33.31 -8.74 2.05
CA PRO A 335 -32.98 -7.53 1.31
C PRO A 335 -32.22 -7.79 0.00
N LEU A 336 -31.29 -8.74 0.00
CA LEU A 336 -30.52 -9.10 -1.19
C LEU A 336 -31.42 -9.72 -2.27
N ALA A 337 -32.31 -10.63 -1.90
CA ALA A 337 -33.27 -11.26 -2.81
C ALA A 337 -34.24 -10.22 -3.40
N LEU A 338 -34.76 -9.32 -2.55
CA LEU A 338 -35.63 -8.22 -2.98
C LEU A 338 -34.91 -7.24 -3.91
N ALA A 339 -33.65 -6.88 -3.62
CA ALA A 339 -32.85 -6.02 -4.47
C ALA A 339 -32.61 -6.63 -5.86
N ILE A 340 -32.37 -7.94 -5.91
CA ILE A 340 -32.24 -8.73 -7.13
C ILE A 340 -33.54 -8.74 -7.93
N VAL A 341 -34.66 -9.10 -7.32
CA VAL A 341 -35.98 -9.13 -7.98
C VAL A 341 -36.36 -7.74 -8.49
N ALA A 342 -36.12 -6.70 -7.69
CA ALA A 342 -36.37 -5.31 -8.09
C ALA A 342 -35.56 -4.91 -9.33
N ALA A 343 -34.27 -5.23 -9.37
CA ALA A 343 -33.42 -4.93 -10.51
C ALA A 343 -33.88 -5.64 -11.78
N ASN A 344 -34.28 -6.92 -11.66
CA ASN A 344 -34.79 -7.72 -12.77
C ASN A 344 -36.11 -7.19 -13.33
N ALA A 345 -37.02 -6.76 -12.45
CA ALA A 345 -38.29 -6.15 -12.85
C ALA A 345 -38.06 -4.76 -13.47
N ALA A 346 -37.12 -3.96 -12.96
CA ALA A 346 -36.77 -2.65 -13.50
C ALA A 346 -36.17 -2.75 -14.90
N ALA A 347 -35.36 -3.78 -15.17
CA ALA A 347 -34.79 -4.07 -16.49
C ALA A 347 -35.85 -4.47 -17.55
N ARG A 348 -37.06 -4.87 -17.13
CA ARG A 348 -38.17 -5.27 -18.00
C ARG A 348 -39.43 -4.44 -17.72
N PRO A 349 -39.43 -3.14 -18.05
CA PRO A 349 -40.53 -2.23 -17.68
C PRO A 349 -41.87 -2.60 -18.32
N ALA A 350 -41.87 -3.20 -19.51
CA ALA A 350 -43.07 -3.58 -20.25
C ALA A 350 -43.74 -4.88 -19.73
N ARG A 351 -43.07 -5.64 -18.86
CA ARG A 351 -43.57 -6.93 -18.38
C ARG A 351 -44.27 -6.76 -17.01
N PRO A 352 -45.52 -7.23 -16.83
CA PRO A 352 -46.23 -7.12 -15.55
C PRO A 352 -45.48 -7.78 -14.38
N LEU A 353 -45.59 -7.20 -13.18
CA LEU A 353 -45.04 -7.78 -11.95
C LEU A 353 -45.71 -9.13 -11.62
N ALA A 354 -46.99 -9.31 -11.96
CA ALA A 354 -47.71 -10.56 -11.74
C ALA A 354 -47.08 -11.74 -12.48
N GLU A 355 -46.58 -11.53 -13.70
CA GLU A 355 -45.86 -12.57 -14.43
C GLU A 355 -44.52 -12.91 -13.78
N ALA A 356 -43.85 -11.91 -13.18
CA ALA A 356 -42.64 -12.15 -12.43
C ALA A 356 -42.95 -12.98 -11.15
N ALA A 357 -43.98 -12.63 -10.39
CA ALA A 357 -44.40 -13.45 -9.26
C ALA A 357 -44.69 -14.91 -9.67
N ALA A 358 -45.43 -15.11 -10.77
CA ALA A 358 -45.77 -16.43 -11.28
C ALA A 358 -44.57 -17.25 -11.77
N ASP A 359 -43.59 -16.62 -12.44
CA ASP A 359 -42.37 -17.31 -12.83
C ASP A 359 -41.56 -17.76 -11.60
N LEU A 360 -41.57 -16.97 -10.51
CA LEU A 360 -40.76 -17.24 -9.31
C LEU A 360 -41.37 -18.41 -8.53
N ALA A 361 -42.70 -18.44 -8.46
CA ALA A 361 -43.47 -19.57 -7.97
C ALA A 361 -43.20 -20.87 -8.77
N ARG A 362 -43.17 -20.79 -10.12
CA ARG A 362 -42.88 -21.94 -10.99
C ARG A 362 -41.45 -22.47 -10.82
N ALA A 363 -40.48 -21.58 -10.63
CA ALA A 363 -39.08 -21.96 -10.49
C ALA A 363 -38.80 -22.67 -9.15
N ARG A 364 -39.52 -22.33 -8.07
CA ARG A 364 -39.46 -23.07 -6.78
C ARG A 364 -39.86 -24.54 -6.96
N GLY A 365 -40.99 -24.81 -7.61
CA GLY A 365 -41.52 -26.17 -7.76
C GLY A 365 -40.72 -27.11 -8.70
N GLY A 366 -39.73 -26.61 -9.44
CA GLY A 366 -38.92 -27.40 -10.37
C GLY A 366 -37.49 -27.73 -9.88
N LEU A 367 -37.03 -27.07 -8.82
CA LEU A 367 -35.66 -27.20 -8.28
C LEU A 367 -35.60 -27.90 -6.91
N ASP A 368 -36.76 -28.26 -6.35
CA ASP A 368 -36.93 -28.95 -5.05
C ASP A 368 -36.35 -30.39 -5.01
N ALA A 369 -35.72 -30.88 -6.08
CA ALA A 369 -35.13 -32.23 -6.12
C ALA A 369 -33.76 -32.34 -5.44
N PHE A 370 -33.10 -31.23 -5.08
CA PHE A 370 -31.75 -31.27 -4.49
C PHE A 370 -31.49 -30.15 -3.45
N ALA A 371 -31.21 -30.59 -2.21
CA ALA A 371 -30.68 -29.87 -1.04
C ALA A 371 -31.67 -29.37 0.04
N GLY A 372 -31.26 -29.55 1.31
CA GLY A 372 -32.07 -29.39 2.51
C GLY A 372 -32.16 -27.97 3.10
N THR A 373 -33.08 -27.86 4.06
CA THR A 373 -33.61 -26.65 4.73
C THR A 373 -34.30 -25.65 3.79
N GLU A 374 -35.61 -25.47 3.97
CA GLU A 374 -36.53 -24.70 3.13
C GLU A 374 -36.08 -23.27 2.79
N ALA A 375 -35.28 -22.62 3.65
CA ALA A 375 -34.77 -21.27 3.44
C ALA A 375 -33.58 -21.18 2.44
N ALA A 376 -32.79 -22.25 2.27
CA ALA A 376 -31.64 -22.26 1.36
C ALA A 376 -32.07 -22.50 -0.10
N THR A 377 -33.10 -23.32 -0.30
CA THR A 377 -33.73 -23.60 -1.61
C THR A 377 -34.37 -22.34 -2.23
N ASP A 378 -34.85 -21.44 -1.36
CA ASP A 378 -35.53 -20.21 -1.77
C ASP A 378 -34.58 -19.17 -2.41
N VAL A 379 -33.39 -19.00 -1.82
CA VAL A 379 -32.40 -18.01 -2.26
C VAL A 379 -31.76 -18.41 -3.61
N ARG A 380 -31.54 -19.71 -3.84
CA ARG A 380 -31.00 -20.23 -5.12
C ARG A 380 -31.92 -19.92 -6.29
N THR A 381 -33.23 -20.07 -6.08
CA THR A 381 -34.25 -19.73 -7.09
C THR A 381 -34.14 -18.26 -7.49
N VAL A 382 -34.02 -17.35 -6.51
CA VAL A 382 -33.87 -15.90 -6.75
C VAL A 382 -32.54 -15.55 -7.43
N PHE A 383 -31.44 -16.22 -7.10
CA PHE A 383 -30.17 -15.98 -7.79
C PHE A 383 -30.19 -16.44 -9.26
N SER A 384 -30.81 -17.60 -9.53
CA SER A 384 -30.96 -18.14 -10.89
C SER A 384 -31.68 -17.17 -11.83
N TRP A 385 -32.58 -16.34 -11.30
CA TRP A 385 -33.30 -15.32 -12.03
C TRP A 385 -32.44 -14.17 -12.52
N SER A 386 -31.59 -13.62 -11.66
CA SER A 386 -30.61 -12.61 -12.08
C SER A 386 -29.66 -13.17 -13.12
N LEU A 387 -29.26 -14.43 -12.98
CA LEU A 387 -28.39 -15.07 -13.95
C LEU A 387 -29.07 -15.28 -15.32
N ARG A 388 -30.39 -15.60 -15.33
CA ARG A 388 -31.20 -15.66 -16.56
C ARG A 388 -31.50 -14.29 -17.16
N ALA A 389 -31.32 -13.22 -16.40
CA ALA A 389 -31.63 -11.87 -16.84
C ALA A 389 -30.47 -11.13 -17.50
N VAL A 390 -29.26 -11.64 -17.34
CA VAL A 390 -28.08 -11.16 -18.04
C VAL A 390 -27.85 -11.97 -19.32
N SER A 391 -27.00 -11.44 -20.20
CA SER A 391 -26.53 -12.11 -21.39
C SER A 391 -25.85 -13.44 -21.03
N ALA A 392 -25.90 -14.41 -21.95
CA ALA A 392 -25.22 -15.70 -21.75
C ALA A 392 -23.71 -15.53 -21.48
N ALA A 393 -23.09 -14.49 -22.06
CA ALA A 393 -21.70 -14.14 -21.82
C ALA A 393 -21.46 -13.62 -20.39
N ALA A 394 -22.34 -12.76 -19.86
CA ALA A 394 -22.25 -12.27 -18.49
C ALA A 394 -22.53 -13.40 -17.49
N ALA A 395 -23.52 -14.26 -17.75
CA ALA A 395 -23.80 -15.42 -16.92
C ALA A 395 -22.59 -16.37 -16.83
N ARG A 396 -21.93 -16.64 -17.95
CA ARG A 396 -20.70 -17.43 -17.98
C ARG A 396 -19.57 -16.76 -17.20
N LEU A 397 -19.39 -15.45 -17.35
CA LEU A 397 -18.39 -14.70 -16.56
C LEU A 397 -18.67 -14.79 -15.06
N PHE A 398 -19.93 -14.67 -14.63
CA PHE A 398 -20.31 -14.83 -13.23
C PHE A 398 -19.92 -16.21 -12.69
N THR A 399 -20.21 -17.27 -13.43
CA THR A 399 -19.78 -18.62 -13.05
C THR A 399 -18.26 -18.71 -12.96
N GLN A 400 -17.53 -18.22 -13.96
CA GLN A 400 -16.06 -18.23 -13.95
C GLN A 400 -15.46 -17.42 -12.79
N LEU A 401 -16.08 -16.30 -12.38
CA LEU A 401 -15.66 -15.53 -11.20
C LEU A 401 -15.72 -16.35 -9.90
N GLY A 402 -16.52 -17.42 -9.84
CA GLY A 402 -16.51 -18.39 -8.75
C GLY A 402 -15.19 -19.15 -8.59
N LEU A 403 -14.35 -19.19 -9.64
CA LEU A 403 -13.00 -19.78 -9.60
C LEU A 403 -11.94 -18.82 -9.03
N HIS A 404 -12.25 -17.53 -8.85
CA HIS A 404 -11.31 -16.56 -8.31
C HIS A 404 -11.19 -16.69 -6.78
N PRO A 405 -10.01 -17.03 -6.24
CA PRO A 405 -9.86 -17.36 -4.83
C PRO A 405 -9.79 -16.12 -3.91
N GLY A 406 -9.59 -14.94 -4.50
CA GLY A 406 -9.37 -13.70 -3.78
C GLY A 406 -10.66 -12.97 -3.39
N PRO A 407 -10.58 -12.05 -2.40
CA PRO A 407 -11.76 -11.31 -1.92
C PRO A 407 -12.30 -10.28 -2.92
N GLU A 408 -11.45 -9.78 -3.83
CA GLU A 408 -11.80 -8.74 -4.81
C GLU A 408 -11.13 -9.05 -6.14
N THR A 409 -11.84 -8.81 -7.24
CA THR A 409 -11.34 -9.06 -8.60
C THR A 409 -11.22 -7.76 -9.38
N GLY A 410 -10.03 -7.50 -9.92
CA GLY A 410 -9.81 -6.42 -10.88
C GLY A 410 -10.29 -6.78 -12.29
N THR A 411 -10.60 -5.77 -13.11
CA THR A 411 -11.08 -5.97 -14.49
C THR A 411 -10.11 -6.82 -15.34
N ALA A 412 -8.80 -6.57 -15.25
CA ALA A 412 -7.79 -7.34 -16.01
C ALA A 412 -7.68 -8.81 -15.56
N ALA A 413 -7.84 -9.08 -14.26
CA ALA A 413 -7.86 -10.45 -13.73
C ALA A 413 -9.12 -11.20 -14.18
N ALA A 414 -10.28 -10.55 -14.15
CA ALA A 414 -11.53 -11.11 -14.67
C ALA A 414 -11.47 -11.38 -16.18
N ALA A 415 -10.86 -10.48 -16.96
CA ALA A 415 -10.64 -10.67 -18.39
C ALA A 415 -9.78 -11.90 -18.69
N SER A 416 -8.65 -12.04 -17.98
CA SER A 416 -7.75 -13.19 -18.14
C SER A 416 -8.44 -14.51 -17.73
N LEU A 417 -9.13 -14.51 -16.59
CA LEU A 417 -9.94 -15.65 -16.12
C LEU A 417 -10.94 -16.12 -17.18
N ALA A 418 -11.67 -15.18 -17.79
CA ALA A 418 -12.68 -15.47 -18.80
C ALA A 418 -12.12 -15.72 -20.22
N GLY A 419 -10.83 -15.43 -20.46
CA GLY A 419 -10.24 -15.49 -21.80
C GLY A 419 -10.86 -14.46 -22.75
N LEU A 420 -11.09 -13.24 -22.25
CA LEU A 420 -11.70 -12.12 -22.96
C LEU A 420 -10.72 -10.93 -23.04
N ASP A 421 -10.98 -10.00 -23.95
CA ASP A 421 -10.33 -8.69 -23.89
C ASP A 421 -10.86 -7.86 -22.71
N GLU A 422 -10.03 -6.96 -22.18
CA GLU A 422 -10.38 -6.17 -21.00
C GLU A 422 -11.61 -5.27 -21.20
N ARG A 423 -11.86 -4.82 -22.44
CA ARG A 423 -13.02 -3.97 -22.74
C ARG A 423 -14.32 -4.78 -22.70
N ALA A 424 -14.33 -5.98 -23.26
CA ALA A 424 -15.46 -6.90 -23.18
C ALA A 424 -15.73 -7.32 -21.74
N ALA A 425 -14.68 -7.70 -20.98
CA ALA A 425 -14.82 -8.04 -19.58
C ALA A 425 -15.42 -6.90 -18.76
N ARG A 426 -14.98 -5.64 -18.99
CA ARG A 426 -15.54 -4.46 -18.33
C ARG A 426 -17.04 -4.27 -18.62
N ALA A 427 -17.46 -4.48 -19.87
CA ALA A 427 -18.87 -4.38 -20.24
C ALA A 427 -19.73 -5.45 -19.55
N LEU A 428 -19.24 -6.70 -19.51
CA LEU A 428 -19.94 -7.79 -18.82
C LEU A 428 -19.96 -7.60 -17.30
N LEU A 429 -18.88 -7.10 -16.69
CA LEU A 429 -18.86 -6.77 -15.26
C LEU A 429 -19.85 -5.65 -14.90
N ALA A 430 -19.98 -4.64 -15.76
CA ALA A 430 -20.99 -3.59 -15.59
C ALA A 430 -22.42 -4.15 -15.71
N GLU A 431 -22.66 -5.09 -16.62
CA GLU A 431 -23.94 -5.80 -16.74
C GLU A 431 -24.24 -6.62 -15.47
N LEU A 432 -23.26 -7.38 -14.97
CA LEU A 432 -23.38 -8.14 -13.72
C LEU A 432 -23.61 -7.22 -12.51
N ALA A 433 -22.97 -6.05 -12.47
CA ALA A 433 -23.17 -5.06 -11.43
C ALA A 433 -24.60 -4.48 -11.47
N ALA A 434 -25.11 -4.17 -12.66
CA ALA A 434 -26.50 -3.73 -12.85
C ALA A 434 -27.51 -4.79 -12.39
N ALA A 435 -27.20 -6.09 -12.59
CA ALA A 435 -28.00 -7.22 -12.13
C ALA A 435 -27.80 -7.57 -10.64
N ASN A 436 -27.00 -6.80 -9.89
CA ASN A 436 -26.63 -7.02 -8.48
C ASN A 436 -25.96 -8.39 -8.22
N LEU A 437 -25.28 -8.95 -9.22
CA LEU A 437 -24.50 -10.20 -9.10
C LEU A 437 -23.05 -9.94 -8.64
N VAL A 438 -22.55 -8.73 -8.87
CA VAL A 438 -21.27 -8.22 -8.34
C VAL A 438 -21.47 -6.79 -7.82
N THR A 439 -20.59 -6.34 -6.93
CA THR A 439 -20.58 -4.95 -6.42
C THR A 439 -19.29 -4.26 -6.82
N GLU A 440 -19.37 -3.07 -7.42
CA GLU A 440 -18.19 -2.25 -7.69
C GLU A 440 -17.76 -1.49 -6.42
N THR A 441 -16.56 -1.77 -5.91
CA THR A 441 -15.99 -1.19 -4.68
C THR A 441 -15.08 0.01 -4.93
N GLY A 442 -14.70 0.22 -6.19
CA GLY A 442 -13.84 1.29 -6.68
C GLY A 442 -13.64 1.13 -8.18
N THR A 443 -12.97 2.09 -8.82
CA THR A 443 -12.84 2.10 -10.29
C THR A 443 -12.26 0.80 -10.83
N GLY A 444 -13.11 0.00 -11.49
CA GLY A 444 -12.72 -1.26 -12.12
C GLY A 444 -12.45 -2.43 -11.16
N ARG A 445 -13.03 -2.39 -9.95
CA ARG A 445 -12.88 -3.39 -8.89
C ARG A 445 -14.21 -3.95 -8.45
N TYR A 446 -14.30 -5.27 -8.38
CA TYR A 446 -15.55 -5.97 -8.17
C TYR A 446 -15.44 -7.00 -7.06
N VAL A 447 -16.46 -7.06 -6.21
CA VAL A 447 -16.60 -8.02 -5.12
C VAL A 447 -17.88 -8.83 -5.33
N LEU A 448 -17.77 -10.16 -5.19
CA LEU A 448 -18.93 -11.04 -5.05
C LEU A 448 -19.27 -11.13 -3.57
N HIS A 449 -20.55 -10.90 -3.25
CA HIS A 449 -21.08 -11.17 -1.91
C HIS A 449 -20.93 -12.66 -1.57
N ASP A 450 -20.62 -13.00 -0.31
CA ASP A 450 -20.31 -14.37 0.13
C ASP A 450 -21.24 -15.46 -0.42
N LEU A 451 -22.56 -15.23 -0.38
CA LEU A 451 -23.56 -16.16 -0.91
C LEU A 451 -23.47 -16.35 -2.43
N LEU A 452 -23.26 -15.26 -3.18
CA LEU A 452 -23.11 -15.30 -4.62
C LEU A 452 -21.77 -15.91 -5.02
N ARG A 453 -20.71 -15.69 -4.23
CA ARG A 453 -19.41 -16.35 -4.42
C ARG A 453 -19.52 -17.85 -4.19
N ALA A 454 -20.17 -18.28 -3.11
CA ALA A 454 -20.38 -19.70 -2.84
C ALA A 454 -21.20 -20.36 -3.97
N TRP A 455 -22.28 -19.71 -4.41
CA TRP A 455 -23.11 -20.21 -5.51
C TRP A 455 -22.36 -20.21 -6.85
N ALA A 456 -21.61 -19.16 -7.18
CA ALA A 456 -20.76 -19.13 -8.38
C ALA A 456 -19.71 -20.24 -8.32
N GLY A 457 -19.13 -20.52 -7.16
CA GLY A 457 -18.18 -21.62 -6.95
C GLY A 457 -18.80 -23.00 -7.17
N GLU A 458 -20.04 -23.22 -6.70
CA GLU A 458 -20.81 -24.45 -6.99
C GLU A 458 -21.02 -24.60 -8.50
N LEU A 459 -21.50 -23.55 -9.18
CA LEU A 459 -21.71 -23.56 -10.63
C LEU A 459 -20.40 -23.76 -11.40
N ALA A 460 -19.29 -23.25 -10.88
CA ALA A 460 -17.98 -23.35 -11.51
C ALA A 460 -17.38 -24.75 -11.42
N ALA A 461 -17.84 -25.58 -10.48
CA ALA A 461 -17.38 -26.97 -10.35
C ALA A 461 -17.75 -27.82 -11.57
N ASP A 462 -18.86 -27.48 -12.24
CA ASP A 462 -19.36 -28.20 -13.42
C ASP A 462 -18.83 -27.62 -14.74
N LEU A 463 -17.97 -26.59 -14.71
CA LEU A 463 -17.37 -26.02 -15.91
C LEU A 463 -16.25 -26.92 -16.45
N GLU A 464 -16.43 -27.45 -17.67
CA GLU A 464 -15.41 -28.22 -18.38
C GLU A 464 -14.10 -27.42 -18.58
N ASP A 465 -14.19 -26.09 -18.76
CA ASP A 465 -13.05 -25.20 -18.99
C ASP A 465 -12.46 -24.61 -17.70
N ALA A 466 -12.89 -25.05 -16.51
CA ALA A 466 -12.38 -24.56 -15.23
C ALA A 466 -10.85 -24.68 -15.06
N PRO A 467 -10.17 -25.78 -15.47
CA PRO A 467 -8.72 -25.87 -15.38
C PRO A 467 -8.00 -24.79 -16.20
N ALA A 468 -8.43 -24.59 -17.45
CA ALA A 468 -7.86 -23.57 -18.33
C ALA A 468 -8.14 -22.14 -17.83
N ALA A 469 -9.31 -21.90 -17.22
CA ALA A 469 -9.63 -20.61 -16.60
C ALA A 469 -8.73 -20.33 -15.38
N ARG A 470 -8.51 -21.33 -14.51
CA ARG A 470 -7.59 -21.21 -13.37
C ARG A 470 -6.15 -20.96 -13.83
N GLU A 471 -5.69 -21.66 -14.87
CA GLU A 471 -4.36 -21.44 -15.45
C GLU A 471 -4.18 -20.00 -15.93
N ARG A 472 -5.12 -19.45 -16.73
CA ARG A 472 -5.06 -18.04 -17.16
C ARG A 472 -5.08 -17.05 -15.99
N LEU A 473 -5.82 -17.35 -14.93
CA LEU A 473 -5.83 -16.51 -13.73
C LEU A 473 -4.49 -16.55 -12.99
N LEU A 474 -3.91 -17.73 -12.81
CA LEU A 474 -2.59 -17.88 -12.19
C LEU A 474 -1.51 -17.21 -13.03
N ASP A 475 -1.55 -17.33 -14.36
CA ASP A 475 -0.64 -16.66 -15.28
C ASP A 475 -0.78 -15.13 -15.20
N HIS A 476 -2.00 -14.60 -15.13
CA HIS A 476 -2.22 -13.16 -14.97
C HIS A 476 -1.47 -12.60 -13.76
N TYR A 477 -1.64 -13.25 -12.60
CA TYR A 477 -0.98 -12.83 -11.37
C TYR A 477 0.52 -13.11 -11.39
N LEU A 478 0.95 -14.26 -11.92
CA LEU A 478 2.35 -14.64 -12.01
C LEU A 478 3.15 -13.66 -12.89
N HIS A 479 2.69 -13.42 -14.11
CA HIS A 479 3.40 -12.54 -15.04
C HIS A 479 3.42 -11.09 -14.57
N THR A 480 2.32 -10.62 -13.98
CA THR A 480 2.27 -9.27 -13.41
C THR A 480 3.18 -9.15 -12.17
N ALA A 481 3.17 -10.13 -11.26
CA ALA A 481 4.04 -10.16 -10.09
C ALA A 481 5.51 -10.27 -10.49
N HIS A 482 5.85 -11.07 -11.50
CA HIS A 482 7.21 -11.19 -12.00
C HIS A 482 7.72 -9.87 -12.57
N ALA A 483 6.91 -9.17 -13.38
CA ALA A 483 7.26 -7.84 -13.87
C ALA A 483 7.46 -6.84 -12.71
N GLY A 484 6.63 -6.95 -11.67
CA GLY A 484 6.78 -6.18 -10.43
C GLY A 484 8.10 -6.48 -9.71
N ASP A 485 8.44 -7.76 -9.48
CA ASP A 485 9.69 -8.18 -8.83
C ASP A 485 10.91 -7.68 -9.62
N ARG A 486 10.86 -7.77 -10.95
CA ARG A 486 11.90 -7.24 -11.85
C ARG A 486 12.13 -5.74 -11.70
N ALA A 487 11.08 -4.97 -11.40
CA ALA A 487 11.18 -3.55 -11.12
C ALA A 487 11.72 -3.27 -9.71
N LEU A 488 11.30 -4.06 -8.71
CA LEU A 488 11.73 -3.90 -7.31
C LEU A 488 13.18 -4.35 -7.05
N ALA A 489 13.63 -5.42 -7.70
CA ALA A 489 14.93 -6.05 -7.49
C ALA A 489 15.61 -6.39 -8.84
N PRO A 490 16.01 -5.37 -9.63
CA PRO A 490 16.58 -5.58 -10.96
C PRO A 490 17.89 -6.38 -10.97
N GLU A 491 18.61 -6.40 -9.84
CA GLU A 491 19.85 -7.13 -9.60
C GLU A 491 19.66 -8.64 -9.40
N ARG A 492 18.44 -9.08 -9.04
CA ARG A 492 18.13 -10.50 -8.86
C ARG A 492 18.11 -11.19 -10.22
N ALA A 493 18.78 -12.35 -10.33
CA ALA A 493 18.75 -13.15 -11.54
C ALA A 493 17.30 -13.59 -11.85
N PRO A 494 16.77 -13.33 -13.05
CA PRO A 494 15.40 -13.70 -13.40
C PRO A 494 15.22 -15.22 -13.46
N ILE A 495 13.97 -15.65 -13.32
CA ILE A 495 13.55 -17.02 -13.61
C ILE A 495 12.92 -17.10 -15.00
N ASP A 496 13.03 -18.27 -15.62
CA ASP A 496 12.34 -18.55 -16.87
C ASP A 496 10.84 -18.76 -16.63
N LEU A 497 10.04 -17.90 -17.27
CA LEU A 497 8.60 -18.04 -17.36
C LEU A 497 8.24 -18.50 -18.77
N ALA A 498 7.40 -19.54 -18.85
CA ALA A 498 6.73 -19.86 -20.11
C ALA A 498 5.87 -18.65 -20.53
N PRO A 499 5.60 -18.46 -21.84
CA PRO A 499 4.63 -17.46 -22.27
C PRO A 499 3.28 -17.69 -21.57
N PRO A 500 2.57 -16.62 -21.17
CA PRO A 500 1.27 -16.77 -20.54
C PRO A 500 0.31 -17.46 -21.51
N ALA A 501 -0.63 -18.23 -20.96
CA ALA A 501 -1.70 -18.87 -21.73
C ALA A 501 -2.44 -17.86 -22.62
N GLU A 502 -2.93 -18.33 -23.77
CA GLU A 502 -3.63 -17.48 -24.75
C GLU A 502 -4.76 -16.68 -24.09
N ARG A 503 -4.88 -15.40 -24.45
CA ARG A 503 -5.86 -14.45 -23.89
C ARG A 503 -5.68 -14.10 -22.41
N THR A 504 -4.48 -14.32 -21.87
CA THR A 504 -4.07 -13.77 -20.58
C THR A 504 -3.42 -12.40 -20.78
N THR A 505 -3.85 -11.39 -20.04
CA THR A 505 -3.26 -10.04 -20.12
C THR A 505 -2.56 -9.70 -18.81
N ALA A 506 -1.23 -9.71 -18.81
CA ALA A 506 -0.45 -9.23 -17.68
C ALA A 506 -0.51 -7.69 -17.60
N THR A 507 -0.55 -7.13 -16.40
CA THR A 507 -0.57 -5.67 -16.22
C THR A 507 0.84 -5.12 -16.37
N ALA A 508 1.03 -4.11 -17.22
CA ALA A 508 2.32 -3.43 -17.35
C ALA A 508 2.55 -2.50 -16.15
N LEU A 509 3.57 -2.79 -15.35
CA LEU A 509 3.99 -1.97 -14.22
C LEU A 509 5.14 -1.07 -14.69
N GLY A 510 4.92 0.25 -14.71
CA GLY A 510 5.84 1.21 -15.34
C GLY A 510 7.09 1.53 -14.51
N ASP A 511 6.95 1.65 -13.20
CA ASP A 511 8.04 2.01 -12.28
C ASP A 511 7.92 1.31 -10.91
N VAL A 512 8.93 1.50 -10.06
CA VAL A 512 9.02 0.91 -8.71
C VAL A 512 7.84 1.32 -7.82
N ALA A 513 7.37 2.57 -7.93
CA ALA A 513 6.25 3.07 -7.14
C ALA A 513 4.93 2.39 -7.55
N ALA A 514 4.70 2.25 -8.84
CA ALA A 514 3.57 1.53 -9.40
C ALA A 514 3.61 0.04 -9.02
N ALA A 515 4.79 -0.59 -9.05
CA ALA A 515 4.97 -1.98 -8.63
C ALA A 515 4.59 -2.17 -7.14
N ASN A 516 5.13 -1.33 -6.25
CA ASN A 516 4.78 -1.37 -4.83
C ASN A 516 3.28 -1.15 -4.61
N ALA A 517 2.68 -0.14 -5.24
CA ALA A 517 1.26 0.14 -5.11
C ALA A 517 0.39 -1.04 -5.58
N TRP A 518 0.80 -1.71 -6.67
CA TRP A 518 0.12 -2.89 -7.17
C TRP A 518 0.24 -4.08 -6.21
N PHE A 519 1.46 -4.40 -5.72
CA PHE A 519 1.65 -5.48 -4.76
C PHE A 519 0.86 -5.25 -3.46
N HIS A 520 0.87 -4.03 -2.93
CA HIS A 520 0.06 -3.68 -1.76
C HIS A 520 -1.42 -3.94 -1.99
N ARG A 521 -1.92 -3.57 -3.18
CA ARG A 521 -3.33 -3.71 -3.53
C ARG A 521 -3.73 -5.17 -3.79
N GLU A 522 -2.90 -5.93 -4.49
CA GLU A 522 -3.17 -7.32 -4.86
C GLU A 522 -2.69 -8.35 -3.84
N ARG A 523 -2.09 -7.93 -2.72
CA ARG A 523 -1.50 -8.82 -1.70
C ARG A 523 -2.45 -9.97 -1.31
N ALA A 524 -3.72 -9.66 -1.03
CA ALA A 524 -4.70 -10.69 -0.65
C ALA A 524 -4.99 -11.68 -1.78
N ASN A 525 -5.01 -11.20 -3.03
CA ASN A 525 -5.24 -12.03 -4.20
C ASN A 525 -4.02 -12.90 -4.52
N LEU A 526 -2.81 -12.35 -4.41
CA LEU A 526 -1.56 -13.09 -4.62
C LEU A 526 -1.42 -14.24 -3.63
N LEU A 527 -1.68 -14.01 -2.34
CA LEU A 527 -1.65 -15.07 -1.33
C LEU A 527 -2.71 -16.15 -1.63
N ALA A 528 -3.94 -15.74 -1.94
CA ALA A 528 -5.01 -16.68 -2.29
C ALA A 528 -4.72 -17.48 -3.58
N CYS A 529 -4.05 -16.89 -4.57
CA CYS A 529 -3.61 -17.60 -5.78
C CYS A 529 -2.47 -18.58 -5.50
N ILE A 530 -1.56 -18.25 -4.58
CA ILE A 530 -0.53 -19.19 -4.14
C ILE A 530 -1.19 -20.39 -3.44
N ASP A 531 -2.14 -20.14 -2.54
CA ASP A 531 -2.88 -21.22 -1.86
C ASP A 531 -3.64 -22.08 -2.87
N LEU A 532 -4.38 -21.47 -3.81
CA LEU A 532 -5.07 -22.18 -4.89
C LEU A 532 -4.12 -23.05 -5.72
N ALA A 533 -2.94 -22.53 -6.08
CA ALA A 533 -1.95 -23.30 -6.84
C ALA A 533 -1.47 -24.54 -6.06
N GLY A 534 -1.39 -24.45 -4.74
CA GLY A 534 -1.08 -25.59 -3.87
C GLY A 534 -2.21 -26.61 -3.82
N ASP A 535 -3.44 -26.15 -3.63
CA ASP A 535 -4.64 -26.99 -3.51
C ASP A 535 -4.91 -27.81 -4.77
N ILE A 536 -4.65 -27.25 -5.96
CA ILE A 536 -4.83 -27.95 -7.24
C ILE A 536 -3.57 -28.71 -7.70
N GLY A 537 -2.50 -28.70 -6.90
CA GLY A 537 -1.23 -29.38 -7.25
C GLY A 537 -0.46 -28.72 -8.40
N ALA A 538 -0.71 -27.44 -8.70
CA ALA A 538 0.03 -26.66 -9.69
C ALA A 538 1.36 -26.16 -9.13
N ASP A 539 2.22 -27.09 -8.71
CA ASP A 539 3.51 -26.82 -8.05
C ASP A 539 4.38 -25.84 -8.86
N GLY A 540 4.34 -25.94 -10.19
CA GLY A 540 5.06 -25.05 -11.11
C GLY A 540 4.65 -23.57 -11.02
N HIS A 541 3.37 -23.27 -10.83
CA HIS A 541 2.86 -21.92 -10.61
C HIS A 541 3.13 -21.46 -9.17
N MET A 542 2.92 -22.35 -8.20
CA MET A 542 3.13 -22.11 -6.77
C MET A 542 4.52 -21.53 -6.49
N TRP A 543 5.59 -22.23 -6.88
CA TRP A 543 6.95 -21.75 -6.53
C TRP A 543 7.34 -20.49 -7.30
N ARG A 544 6.85 -20.30 -8.54
CA ARG A 544 7.13 -19.10 -9.35
C ARG A 544 6.40 -17.88 -8.80
N LEU A 545 5.17 -18.04 -8.32
CA LEU A 545 4.44 -16.99 -7.62
C LEU A 545 5.17 -16.60 -6.33
N VAL A 546 5.57 -17.58 -5.51
CA VAL A 546 6.37 -17.32 -4.30
C VAL A 546 7.68 -16.60 -4.63
N TRP A 547 8.37 -17.03 -5.70
CA TRP A 547 9.57 -16.35 -6.19
C TRP A 547 9.29 -14.88 -6.52
N SER A 548 8.15 -14.59 -7.16
CA SER A 548 7.78 -13.27 -7.69
C SER A 548 7.24 -12.31 -6.61
N VAL A 549 6.75 -12.81 -5.48
CA VAL A 549 6.33 -11.96 -4.35
C VAL A 549 7.44 -11.76 -3.32
N ASN A 550 8.55 -12.50 -3.43
CA ASN A 550 9.59 -12.56 -2.41
C ASN A 550 10.22 -11.18 -2.11
N SER A 551 10.60 -10.40 -3.12
CA SER A 551 11.29 -9.12 -2.86
C SER A 551 10.36 -8.12 -2.19
N TYR A 552 9.10 -8.06 -2.63
CA TYR A 552 8.07 -7.25 -1.99
C TYR A 552 7.84 -7.66 -0.52
N LEU A 553 7.66 -8.96 -0.25
CA LEU A 553 7.43 -9.45 1.12
C LEU A 553 8.67 -9.31 2.02
N ARG A 554 9.89 -9.37 1.47
CA ARG A 554 11.11 -9.11 2.24
C ARG A 554 11.23 -7.66 2.66
N LEU A 555 10.83 -6.72 1.80
CA LEU A 555 10.96 -5.29 2.05
C LEU A 555 9.81 -4.73 2.91
N GLN A 556 8.59 -5.23 2.69
CA GLN A 556 7.36 -4.63 3.22
C GLN A 556 6.42 -5.65 3.90
N GLY A 557 6.73 -6.94 3.86
CA GLY A 557 5.88 -8.01 4.35
C GLY A 557 6.22 -8.51 5.75
N ASP A 558 5.32 -9.34 6.28
CA ASP A 558 5.56 -10.06 7.53
C ASP A 558 6.55 -11.22 7.27
N PRO A 559 7.71 -11.27 7.97
CA PRO A 559 8.70 -12.34 7.81
C PRO A 559 8.12 -13.75 7.99
N ARG A 560 7.06 -13.90 8.80
CA ARG A 560 6.44 -15.20 9.07
C ARG A 560 5.61 -15.70 7.90
N ILE A 561 4.89 -14.79 7.22
CA ILE A 561 4.18 -15.12 5.99
C ILE A 561 5.19 -15.52 4.93
N LEU A 562 6.29 -14.78 4.81
CA LEU A 562 7.36 -15.13 3.88
C LEU A 562 7.95 -16.53 4.19
N LEU A 563 8.23 -16.83 5.46
CA LEU A 563 8.72 -18.15 5.86
C LEU A 563 7.75 -19.27 5.48
N ALA A 564 6.47 -19.16 5.84
CA ALA A 564 5.46 -20.16 5.50
C ALA A 564 5.30 -20.36 3.98
N LEU A 565 5.45 -19.30 3.18
CA LEU A 565 5.44 -19.39 1.73
C LEU A 565 6.71 -20.06 1.19
N GLN A 566 7.88 -19.75 1.76
CA GLN A 566 9.15 -20.35 1.35
C GLN A 566 9.21 -21.85 1.69
N GLU A 567 8.67 -22.28 2.83
CA GLU A 567 8.57 -23.70 3.19
C GLU A 567 7.69 -24.47 2.18
N ARG A 568 6.51 -23.92 1.85
CA ARG A 568 5.62 -24.53 0.85
C ARG A 568 6.23 -24.55 -0.56
N SER A 569 6.87 -23.45 -0.95
CA SER A 569 7.61 -23.35 -2.21
C SER A 569 8.76 -24.34 -2.29
N HIS A 570 9.52 -24.51 -1.21
CA HIS A 570 10.61 -25.48 -1.13
C HIS A 570 10.09 -26.90 -1.35
N ALA A 571 9.03 -27.30 -0.64
CA ALA A 571 8.40 -28.61 -0.81
C ALA A 571 7.86 -28.82 -2.24
N ALA A 572 7.28 -27.79 -2.87
CA ALA A 572 6.84 -27.85 -4.27
C ALA A 572 8.03 -28.02 -5.23
N VAL A 573 9.11 -27.28 -5.02
CA VAL A 573 10.36 -27.39 -5.79
C VAL A 573 11.02 -28.76 -5.61
N GLU A 574 10.94 -29.39 -4.45
CA GLU A 574 11.44 -30.76 -4.26
C GLU A 574 10.66 -31.80 -5.09
N ARG A 575 9.37 -31.58 -5.34
CA ARG A 575 8.52 -32.48 -6.13
C ARG A 575 8.71 -32.32 -7.64
N VAL A 576 8.74 -31.09 -8.14
CA VAL A 576 8.72 -30.81 -9.59
C VAL A 576 9.97 -30.10 -10.12
N GLY A 577 10.86 -29.68 -9.23
CA GLY A 577 12.08 -28.95 -9.57
C GLY A 577 13.27 -29.86 -9.82
N GLY A 578 14.17 -29.42 -10.69
CA GLY A 578 15.49 -30.05 -10.85
C GLY A 578 16.46 -29.63 -9.73
N PRO A 579 17.61 -30.33 -9.60
CA PRO A 579 18.61 -30.03 -8.57
C PRO A 579 19.03 -28.54 -8.47
N PRO A 580 19.18 -27.78 -9.57
CA PRO A 580 19.49 -26.34 -9.47
C PRO A 580 18.39 -25.52 -8.79
N LEU A 581 17.11 -25.88 -8.97
CA LEU A 581 16.01 -25.18 -8.31
C LEU A 581 15.92 -25.55 -6.83
N VAL A 582 16.15 -26.81 -6.46
CA VAL A 582 16.21 -27.25 -5.06
C VAL A 582 17.34 -26.52 -4.30
N ALA A 583 18.51 -26.37 -4.92
CA ALA A 583 19.60 -25.60 -4.34
C ALA A 583 19.23 -24.12 -4.12
N ARG A 584 18.54 -23.49 -5.09
CA ARG A 584 18.06 -22.11 -4.96
C ARG A 584 16.96 -21.95 -3.91
N SER A 585 16.05 -22.91 -3.78
CA SER A 585 14.97 -22.83 -2.79
C SER A 585 15.50 -22.94 -1.35
N HIS A 586 16.57 -23.71 -1.12
CA HIS A 586 17.29 -23.66 0.17
C HIS A 586 17.83 -22.26 0.50
N ASN A 587 18.39 -21.53 -0.46
CA ASN A 587 18.83 -20.15 -0.23
C ASN A 587 17.66 -19.22 0.14
N GLY A 588 16.52 -19.34 -0.54
CA GLY A 588 15.32 -18.56 -0.23
C GLY A 588 14.75 -18.87 1.16
N LEU A 589 14.71 -20.15 1.53
CA LEU A 589 14.25 -20.61 2.85
C LEU A 589 15.19 -20.16 3.96
N ALA A 590 16.51 -20.25 3.75
CA ALA A 590 17.50 -19.79 4.71
C ALA A 590 17.37 -18.28 4.99
N GLN A 591 17.15 -17.46 3.96
CA GLN A 591 16.88 -16.02 4.14
C GLN A 591 15.63 -15.76 4.98
N ALA A 592 14.54 -16.49 4.75
CA ALA A 592 13.31 -16.34 5.51
C ALA A 592 13.47 -16.80 6.97
N LEU A 593 14.20 -17.90 7.21
CA LEU A 593 14.54 -18.38 8.56
C LEU A 593 15.41 -17.38 9.33
N ALA A 594 16.42 -16.78 8.68
CA ALA A 594 17.23 -15.74 9.29
C ALA A 594 16.42 -14.47 9.62
N ALA A 595 15.49 -14.07 8.75
CA ALA A 595 14.56 -12.99 9.03
C ALA A 595 13.66 -13.29 10.25
N ALA A 596 13.31 -14.57 10.47
CA ALA A 596 12.62 -15.06 11.65
C ALA A 596 13.55 -15.36 12.85
N ARG A 597 14.84 -14.97 12.79
CA ARG A 597 15.87 -15.20 13.81
C ARG A 597 16.14 -16.68 14.15
N ARG A 598 15.77 -17.61 13.27
CA ARG A 598 16.05 -19.06 13.36
C ARG A 598 17.37 -19.40 12.66
N PHE A 599 18.48 -18.94 13.23
CA PHE A 599 19.79 -19.02 12.55
C PHE A 599 20.31 -20.44 12.38
N ASP A 600 20.08 -21.34 13.34
CA ASP A 600 20.58 -22.72 13.26
C ASP A 600 19.95 -23.45 12.06
N ASP A 601 18.64 -23.34 11.89
CA ASP A 601 17.92 -23.89 10.74
C ASP A 601 18.37 -23.23 9.42
N ALA A 602 18.60 -21.91 9.43
CA ALA A 602 19.09 -21.19 8.26
C ALA A 602 20.47 -21.70 7.81
N HIS A 603 21.38 -21.94 8.75
CA HIS A 603 22.71 -22.50 8.47
C HIS A 603 22.64 -23.92 7.89
N LEU A 604 21.70 -24.75 8.36
CA LEU A 604 21.47 -26.08 7.78
C LEU A 604 21.06 -25.99 6.30
N HIS A 605 20.17 -25.06 5.97
CA HIS A 605 19.73 -24.85 4.59
C HIS A 605 20.84 -24.25 3.70
N LEU A 606 21.65 -23.32 4.19
CA LEU A 606 22.82 -22.82 3.44
C LEU A 606 23.87 -23.91 3.20
N ALA A 607 24.11 -24.78 4.19
CA ALA A 607 25.00 -25.92 4.02
C ALA A 607 24.46 -26.91 2.96
N ALA A 608 23.14 -27.15 2.93
CA ALA A 608 22.50 -27.96 1.91
C ALA A 608 22.61 -27.34 0.51
N ALA A 609 22.32 -26.03 0.38
CA ALA A 609 22.48 -25.28 -0.86
C ALA A 609 23.93 -25.36 -1.38
N ARG A 610 24.91 -25.12 -0.51
CA ARG A 610 26.34 -25.22 -0.84
C ARG A 610 26.70 -26.60 -1.39
N ARG A 611 26.31 -27.67 -0.69
CA ARG A 611 26.56 -29.05 -1.14
C ARG A 611 25.99 -29.32 -2.53
N LEU A 612 24.75 -28.87 -2.79
CA LEU A 612 24.10 -29.04 -4.09
C LEU A 612 24.79 -28.21 -5.19
N PHE A 613 25.09 -26.93 -4.95
CA PHE A 613 25.77 -26.11 -5.94
C PHE A 613 27.22 -26.58 -6.21
N THR A 614 27.92 -27.12 -5.21
CA THR A 614 29.22 -27.78 -5.42
C THR A 614 29.08 -28.99 -6.33
N ALA A 615 28.10 -29.86 -6.09
CA ALA A 615 27.86 -31.04 -6.92
C ALA A 615 27.47 -30.66 -8.37
N LEU A 616 26.79 -29.53 -8.54
CA LEU A 616 26.42 -28.97 -9.84
C LEU A 616 27.54 -28.18 -10.54
N ALA A 617 28.67 -27.96 -9.86
CA ALA A 617 29.72 -27.03 -10.28
C ALA A 617 29.20 -25.61 -10.61
N ASP A 618 28.10 -25.20 -9.97
CA ASP A 618 27.46 -23.90 -10.18
C ASP A 618 28.11 -22.84 -9.27
N ARG A 619 29.10 -22.14 -9.84
CA ARG A 619 29.82 -21.07 -9.14
C ARG A 619 28.95 -19.86 -8.84
N GLU A 620 27.93 -19.58 -9.63
CA GLU A 620 27.04 -18.45 -9.37
C GLU A 620 26.18 -18.73 -8.13
N GLY A 621 25.61 -19.94 -8.04
CA GLY A 621 24.90 -20.42 -6.87
C GLY A 621 25.77 -20.47 -5.61
N LEU A 622 27.01 -20.96 -5.70
CA LEU A 622 27.97 -20.93 -4.58
C LEU A 622 28.26 -19.50 -4.11
N GLY A 623 28.57 -18.59 -5.04
CA GLY A 623 28.84 -17.19 -4.70
C GLY A 623 27.67 -16.50 -4.00
N LEU A 624 26.43 -16.76 -4.43
CA LEU A 624 25.25 -16.27 -3.72
C LEU A 624 25.13 -16.89 -2.32
N THR A 625 25.27 -18.21 -2.21
CA THR A 625 25.16 -18.93 -0.94
C THR A 625 26.14 -18.38 0.10
N GLU A 626 27.40 -18.15 -0.28
CA GLU A 626 28.40 -17.60 0.64
C GLU A 626 28.15 -16.14 1.02
N SER A 627 27.61 -15.30 0.12
CA SER A 627 27.12 -13.96 0.50
C SER A 627 25.98 -14.05 1.53
N LEU A 628 25.07 -15.01 1.39
CA LEU A 628 23.98 -15.19 2.36
C LEU A 628 24.49 -15.68 3.72
N THR A 629 25.44 -16.62 3.73
CA THR A 629 26.13 -17.06 4.96
C THR A 629 26.79 -15.88 5.67
N GLY A 630 27.55 -15.05 4.93
CA GLY A 630 28.22 -13.89 5.49
C GLY A 630 27.26 -12.87 6.09
N HIS A 631 26.14 -12.58 5.43
CA HIS A 631 25.12 -11.70 5.98
C HIS A 631 24.51 -12.24 7.29
N MET A 632 24.25 -13.55 7.37
CA MET A 632 23.75 -14.16 8.61
C MET A 632 24.77 -14.09 9.74
N GLN A 633 26.04 -14.36 9.44
CA GLN A 633 27.13 -14.25 10.42
C GLN A 633 27.26 -12.82 10.96
N LEU A 634 27.14 -11.79 10.11
CA LEU A 634 27.08 -10.39 10.57
C LEU A 634 25.89 -10.13 11.51
N GLN A 635 24.70 -10.66 11.19
CA GLN A 635 23.50 -10.53 12.04
C GLN A 635 23.64 -11.25 13.40
N GLN A 636 24.55 -12.21 13.50
CA GLN A 636 24.91 -12.94 14.71
C GLN A 636 26.10 -12.31 15.46
N GLY A 637 26.70 -11.24 14.93
CA GLY A 637 27.86 -10.58 15.55
C GLY A 637 29.18 -11.31 15.32
N LEU A 638 29.31 -12.04 14.21
CA LEU A 638 30.50 -12.83 13.83
C LEU A 638 31.20 -12.24 12.58
N PRO A 639 31.80 -11.05 12.66
CA PRO A 639 32.35 -10.37 11.49
C PRO A 639 33.59 -11.05 10.87
N ALA A 640 34.35 -11.81 11.65
CA ALA A 640 35.50 -12.57 11.14
C ALA A 640 35.06 -13.74 10.23
N ASP A 641 34.06 -14.50 10.66
CA ASP A 641 33.49 -15.59 9.86
C ASP A 641 32.79 -15.05 8.61
N ALA A 642 32.07 -13.92 8.77
CA ALA A 642 31.43 -13.24 7.65
C ALA A 642 32.44 -12.81 6.58
N LEU A 643 33.59 -12.27 6.99
CA LEU A 643 34.65 -11.87 6.07
C LEU A 643 35.13 -13.06 5.22
N ALA A 644 35.35 -14.22 5.83
CA ALA A 644 35.76 -15.43 5.11
C ALA A 644 34.70 -15.87 4.08
N SER A 645 33.42 -15.84 4.45
CA SER A 645 32.31 -16.16 3.55
C SER A 645 32.21 -15.17 2.38
N PHE A 646 32.34 -13.86 2.63
CA PHE A 646 32.32 -12.86 1.56
C PHE A 646 33.52 -12.96 0.62
N GLN A 647 34.70 -13.29 1.13
CA GLN A 647 35.89 -13.55 0.31
C GLN A 647 35.68 -14.75 -0.63
N ALA A 648 35.12 -15.85 -0.13
CA ALA A 648 34.73 -16.99 -0.97
C ALA A 648 33.69 -16.60 -2.03
N SER A 649 32.72 -15.74 -1.67
CA SER A 649 31.76 -15.17 -2.62
C SER A 649 32.44 -14.37 -3.74
N VAL A 650 33.40 -13.51 -3.39
CA VAL A 650 34.20 -12.72 -4.34
C VAL A 650 34.97 -13.63 -5.31
N GLU A 651 35.59 -14.70 -4.83
CA GLU A 651 36.32 -15.65 -5.67
C GLU A 651 35.40 -16.30 -6.72
N HIS A 652 34.22 -16.78 -6.30
CA HIS A 652 33.24 -17.35 -7.20
C HIS A 652 32.70 -16.35 -8.23
N LYS A 653 32.40 -15.11 -7.80
CA LYS A 653 31.86 -14.05 -8.66
C LYS A 653 32.91 -13.49 -9.63
N ARG A 654 34.18 -13.42 -9.24
CA ARG A 654 35.30 -13.13 -10.16
C ARG A 654 35.41 -14.21 -11.23
N ALA A 655 35.35 -15.47 -10.85
CA ALA A 655 35.51 -16.59 -11.78
C ALA A 655 34.37 -16.73 -12.81
N THR A 656 33.17 -16.26 -12.49
CA THR A 656 32.00 -16.27 -13.39
C THR A 656 31.89 -15.02 -14.27
N GLY A 657 32.66 -13.97 -13.98
CA GLY A 657 32.59 -12.70 -14.70
C GLY A 657 31.34 -11.87 -14.42
N ASN A 658 30.51 -12.24 -13.43
CA ASN A 658 29.34 -11.46 -13.03
C ASN A 658 29.78 -10.21 -12.26
N ARG A 659 30.11 -9.15 -13.01
CA ARG A 659 30.66 -7.89 -12.48
C ARG A 659 29.72 -7.19 -11.49
N ARG A 660 28.40 -7.25 -11.71
CA ARG A 660 27.42 -6.60 -10.81
C ARG A 660 27.39 -7.30 -9.44
N ALA A 661 27.31 -8.63 -9.45
CA ALA A 661 27.35 -9.42 -8.23
C ALA A 661 28.70 -9.29 -7.50
N LEU A 662 29.80 -9.21 -8.26
CA LEU A 662 31.15 -9.00 -7.72
C LEU A 662 31.26 -7.69 -6.96
N ALA A 663 30.76 -6.57 -7.51
CA ALA A 663 30.78 -5.29 -6.83
C ALA A 663 30.04 -5.34 -5.48
N ALA A 664 28.88 -6.00 -5.44
CA ALA A 664 28.14 -6.20 -4.18
C ALA A 664 28.95 -7.01 -3.16
N ALA A 665 29.58 -8.12 -3.56
CA ALA A 665 30.39 -8.95 -2.66
C ALA A 665 31.64 -8.23 -2.13
N LEU A 666 32.29 -7.40 -2.95
CA LEU A 666 33.42 -6.58 -2.54
C LEU A 666 32.97 -5.53 -1.51
N ASN A 667 31.81 -4.91 -1.71
CA ASN A 667 31.23 -4.00 -0.72
C ASN A 667 30.90 -4.71 0.60
N GLU A 668 30.31 -5.91 0.54
CA GLU A 668 30.04 -6.76 1.72
C GLU A 668 31.33 -7.11 2.48
N THR A 669 32.41 -7.43 1.75
CA THR A 669 33.75 -7.70 2.30
C THR A 669 34.31 -6.46 3.00
N GLY A 670 34.23 -5.30 2.36
CA GLY A 670 34.66 -4.02 2.94
C GLY A 670 33.91 -3.69 4.22
N TRP A 671 32.59 -3.94 4.25
CA TRP A 671 31.79 -3.76 5.46
C TRP A 671 32.19 -4.70 6.60
N ALA A 672 32.46 -5.98 6.31
CA ALA A 672 32.95 -6.92 7.33
C ALA A 672 34.30 -6.47 7.91
N ARG A 673 35.21 -5.95 7.07
CA ARG A 673 36.50 -5.37 7.53
C ARG A 673 36.32 -4.11 8.37
N ILE A 674 35.37 -3.24 8.02
CA ILE A 674 34.98 -2.08 8.85
C ILE A 674 34.59 -2.52 10.26
N GLN A 675 33.78 -3.57 10.40
CA GLN A 675 33.36 -4.11 11.70
C GLN A 675 34.52 -4.70 12.52
N LEU A 676 35.58 -5.16 11.84
CA LEU A 676 36.81 -5.66 12.46
C LEU A 676 37.83 -4.55 12.78
N GLY A 677 37.57 -3.31 12.37
CA GLY A 677 38.51 -2.19 12.52
C GLY A 677 39.63 -2.15 11.47
N ASP A 678 39.58 -2.98 10.44
CA ASP A 678 40.56 -2.99 9.33
C ASP A 678 40.14 -2.01 8.23
N TYR A 679 40.20 -0.72 8.55
CA TYR A 679 39.73 0.35 7.66
C TYR A 679 40.60 0.51 6.40
N GLY A 680 41.88 0.14 6.45
CA GLY A 680 42.79 0.24 5.32
C GLY A 680 42.42 -0.73 4.20
N SER A 681 42.25 -2.01 4.53
CA SER A 681 41.81 -3.00 3.56
C SER A 681 40.33 -2.86 3.18
N ALA A 682 39.47 -2.40 4.11
CA ALA A 682 38.09 -2.08 3.77
C ALA A 682 38.00 -1.00 2.67
N LEU A 683 38.79 0.07 2.79
CA LEU A 683 38.84 1.14 1.80
C LEU A 683 39.24 0.60 0.41
N ALA A 684 40.21 -0.30 0.35
CA ALA A 684 40.64 -0.91 -0.91
C ALA A 684 39.51 -1.72 -1.57
N ASP A 685 38.80 -2.55 -0.80
CA ASP A 685 37.68 -3.35 -1.34
C ASP A 685 36.53 -2.46 -1.80
N CYS A 686 36.15 -1.44 -1.02
CA CYS A 686 35.05 -0.54 -1.39
C CYS A 686 35.39 0.29 -2.65
N LEU A 687 36.65 0.72 -2.83
CA LEU A 687 37.09 1.40 -4.05
C LEU A 687 37.11 0.46 -5.27
N GLU A 688 37.53 -0.81 -5.09
CA GLU A 688 37.42 -1.82 -6.14
C GLU A 688 35.94 -2.06 -6.49
N ALA A 689 35.07 -2.21 -5.50
CA ALA A 689 33.63 -2.37 -5.68
C ALA A 689 33.04 -1.22 -6.50
N LEU A 690 33.39 0.03 -6.17
CA LEU A 690 32.92 1.22 -6.88
C LEU A 690 33.40 1.25 -8.34
N ALA A 691 34.67 0.91 -8.58
CA ALA A 691 35.24 0.84 -9.92
C ALA A 691 34.58 -0.26 -10.77
N VAL A 692 34.33 -1.43 -10.17
CA VAL A 692 33.63 -2.54 -10.82
C VAL A 692 32.19 -2.14 -11.12
N HIS A 693 31.44 -1.58 -10.17
CA HIS A 693 30.03 -1.21 -10.37
C HIS A 693 29.87 -0.20 -11.51
N ARG A 694 30.66 0.88 -11.50
CA ARG A 694 30.64 1.94 -12.54
C ARG A 694 30.97 1.45 -13.94
N SER A 695 31.66 0.32 -14.07
CA SER A 695 31.97 -0.27 -15.38
C SER A 695 30.80 -1.07 -16.01
N VAL A 696 29.77 -1.43 -15.24
CA VAL A 696 28.67 -2.31 -15.68
C VAL A 696 27.47 -1.53 -16.23
N GLY A 697 27.35 -0.24 -15.91
CA GLY A 697 26.30 0.61 -16.47
C GLY A 697 25.86 1.73 -15.51
N PRO A 698 24.84 2.50 -15.89
CA PRO A 698 24.41 3.71 -15.18
C PRO A 698 23.52 3.44 -13.96
N ASP A 699 23.42 2.20 -13.46
CA ASP A 699 22.77 1.95 -12.18
C ASP A 699 23.59 2.63 -11.08
N ARG A 700 23.03 3.67 -10.45
CA ARG A 700 23.73 4.46 -9.43
C ARG A 700 23.20 4.18 -8.01
N ALA A 701 22.18 3.33 -7.88
CA ALA A 701 21.59 3.07 -6.56
C ALA A 701 22.61 2.36 -5.65
N SER A 702 23.36 1.40 -6.19
CA SER A 702 24.37 0.67 -5.40
C SER A 702 25.63 1.51 -5.12
N ASP A 703 25.96 2.48 -5.99
CA ASP A 703 27.08 3.41 -5.77
C ASP A 703 26.91 4.14 -4.43
N ALA A 704 25.69 4.51 -4.07
CA ALA A 704 25.42 5.22 -2.82
C ALA A 704 25.90 4.46 -1.57
N TYR A 705 25.59 3.16 -1.48
CA TYR A 705 25.99 2.32 -0.35
C TYR A 705 27.51 2.10 -0.32
N ILE A 706 28.12 1.91 -1.48
CA ILE A 706 29.57 1.74 -1.59
C ILE A 706 30.30 3.03 -1.18
N LEU A 707 29.83 4.18 -1.66
CA LEU A 707 30.37 5.50 -1.32
C LEU A 707 30.25 5.79 0.18
N HIS A 708 29.16 5.36 0.84
CA HIS A 708 29.02 5.45 2.29
C HIS A 708 30.09 4.62 3.01
N GLY A 709 30.32 3.37 2.58
CA GLY A 709 31.39 2.51 3.11
C GLY A 709 32.79 3.12 2.94
N VAL A 710 33.07 3.70 1.76
CA VAL A 710 34.31 4.46 1.50
C VAL A 710 34.45 5.63 2.48
N GLY A 711 33.40 6.44 2.63
CA GLY A 711 33.38 7.56 3.58
C GLY A 711 33.62 7.11 5.03
N TYR A 712 33.06 5.97 5.41
CA TYR A 712 33.23 5.39 6.75
C TYR A 712 34.67 4.97 7.00
N ALA A 713 35.29 4.27 6.06
CA ALA A 713 36.70 3.90 6.16
C ALA A 713 37.60 5.14 6.23
N HIS A 714 37.35 6.18 5.43
CA HIS A 714 38.10 7.44 5.48
C HIS A 714 37.98 8.16 6.83
N THR A 715 36.78 8.19 7.43
CA THR A 715 36.55 8.79 8.76
C THR A 715 37.46 8.16 9.82
N HIS A 716 37.51 6.83 9.88
CA HIS A 716 38.31 6.11 10.86
C HIS A 716 39.82 6.10 10.57
N LEU A 717 40.22 6.42 9.33
CA LEU A 717 41.61 6.68 8.96
C LEU A 717 42.04 8.14 9.20
N GLY A 718 41.16 8.98 9.78
CA GLY A 718 41.43 10.40 10.05
C GLY A 718 41.39 11.31 8.81
N ARG A 719 40.91 10.80 7.68
CA ARG A 719 40.82 11.51 6.39
C ARG A 719 39.45 12.18 6.24
N HIS A 720 39.15 13.11 7.14
CA HIS A 720 37.80 13.66 7.30
C HIS A 720 37.29 14.47 6.11
N ARG A 721 38.18 15.15 5.36
CA ARG A 721 37.79 15.90 4.15
C ARG A 721 37.36 14.94 3.03
N GLU A 722 38.15 13.91 2.78
CA GLU A 722 37.80 12.89 1.80
C GLU A 722 36.52 12.13 2.21
N ALA A 723 36.35 11.83 3.50
CA ALA A 723 35.13 11.21 4.01
C ALA A 723 33.88 12.06 3.69
N ALA A 724 33.93 13.36 3.96
CA ALA A 724 32.84 14.28 3.67
C ALA A 724 32.48 14.33 2.18
N ASP A 725 33.48 14.32 1.29
CA ASP A 725 33.24 14.30 -0.16
C ASP A 725 32.51 13.04 -0.64
N TYR A 726 32.86 11.88 -0.08
CA TYR A 726 32.20 10.61 -0.40
C TYR A 726 30.79 10.53 0.20
N TYR A 727 30.59 10.96 1.44
CA TYR A 727 29.25 11.02 2.03
C TYR A 727 28.33 12.00 1.28
N ARG A 728 28.85 13.12 0.79
CA ARG A 728 28.07 14.08 -0.01
C ARG A 728 27.60 13.47 -1.33
N GLN A 729 28.46 12.70 -2.00
CA GLN A 729 28.10 11.96 -3.21
C GLN A 729 27.06 10.87 -2.91
N SER A 730 27.23 10.12 -1.83
CA SER A 730 26.28 9.10 -1.37
C SER A 730 24.90 9.71 -1.08
N ALA A 731 24.85 10.78 -0.27
CA ALA A 731 23.61 11.47 0.08
C ALA A 731 22.86 12.01 -1.15
N ALA A 732 23.57 12.57 -2.13
CA ALA A 732 22.95 13.07 -3.36
C ALA A 732 22.26 11.96 -4.18
N LEU A 733 22.83 10.74 -4.18
CA LEU A 733 22.22 9.59 -4.86
C LEU A 733 20.99 9.07 -4.09
N LEU A 734 21.11 8.92 -2.77
CA LEU A 734 20.01 8.47 -1.91
C LEU A 734 18.82 9.43 -1.92
N GLU A 735 19.08 10.74 -2.03
CA GLU A 735 18.02 11.75 -2.19
C GLU A 735 17.28 11.64 -3.52
N ARG A 736 18.02 11.38 -4.60
CA ARG A 736 17.44 11.22 -5.93
C ARG A 736 16.55 9.97 -6.00
N ASP A 737 16.94 8.92 -5.29
CA ASP A 737 16.27 7.62 -5.30
C ASP A 737 15.22 7.48 -4.15
N ASP A 738 15.01 8.55 -3.37
CA ASP A 738 14.11 8.63 -2.18
C ASP A 738 14.37 7.54 -1.12
N ASP A 739 15.60 7.02 -1.01
CA ASP A 739 15.98 6.08 0.05
C ASP A 739 16.33 6.82 1.34
N ARG A 740 15.28 7.22 2.05
CA ARG A 740 15.37 7.95 3.31
C ARG A 740 16.08 7.16 4.40
N ARG A 741 15.99 5.83 4.38
CA ARG A 741 16.51 4.95 5.43
C ARG A 741 18.03 4.95 5.45
N TYR A 742 18.68 4.92 4.29
CA TYR A 742 20.12 5.07 4.19
C TYR A 742 20.58 6.53 4.18
N LEU A 743 19.74 7.45 3.70
CA LEU A 743 20.07 8.87 3.65
C LEU A 743 20.32 9.45 5.05
N ALA A 744 19.46 9.14 6.02
CA ALA A 744 19.55 9.71 7.37
C ALA A 744 20.91 9.45 8.07
N PRO A 745 21.39 8.20 8.20
CA PRO A 745 22.72 7.92 8.79
C PRO A 745 23.87 8.43 7.92
N THR A 746 23.69 8.51 6.59
CA THR A 746 24.70 9.12 5.70
C THR A 746 24.87 10.61 5.97
N LEU A 747 23.78 11.33 6.20
CA LEU A 747 23.81 12.76 6.55
C LEU A 747 24.36 13.00 7.96
N GLU A 748 24.11 12.09 8.90
CA GLU A 748 24.77 12.13 10.21
C GLU A 748 26.29 12.02 10.07
N HIS A 749 26.77 10.98 9.39
CA HIS A 749 28.21 10.79 9.20
C HIS A 749 28.85 11.91 8.37
N LEU A 750 28.13 12.47 7.39
CA LEU A 750 28.57 13.67 6.67
C LEU A 750 28.77 14.82 7.65
N GLY A 751 27.82 15.09 8.53
CA GLY A 751 27.94 16.18 9.49
C GLY A 751 29.11 15.98 10.46
N ASP A 752 29.30 14.74 10.94
CA ASP A 752 30.41 14.38 11.83
C ASP A 752 31.77 14.54 11.12
N ALA A 753 31.88 14.13 9.85
CA ALA A 753 33.08 14.28 9.03
C ALA A 753 33.39 15.76 8.73
N GLU A 754 32.40 16.58 8.40
CA GLU A 754 32.55 18.02 8.16
C GLU A 754 33.00 18.75 9.44
N ALA A 755 32.45 18.38 10.60
CA ALA A 755 32.84 18.93 11.88
C ALA A 755 34.32 18.60 12.21
N ALA A 756 34.73 17.35 11.99
CA ALA A 756 36.11 16.91 12.17
C ALA A 756 37.07 17.53 11.15
N ALA A 757 36.61 17.84 9.94
CA ALA A 757 37.36 18.55 8.90
C ALA A 757 37.46 20.08 9.15
N GLY A 758 36.70 20.61 10.12
CA GLY A 758 36.69 22.01 10.54
C GLY A 758 35.60 22.88 9.93
N ASP A 759 34.74 22.35 9.05
CA ASP A 759 33.62 23.08 8.46
C ASP A 759 32.35 22.92 9.30
N ARG A 760 32.27 23.72 10.37
CA ARG A 760 31.10 23.73 11.27
C ARG A 760 29.81 24.18 10.59
N SER A 761 29.89 24.93 9.50
CA SER A 761 28.68 25.39 8.79
C SER A 761 28.09 24.25 7.98
N ALA A 762 28.92 23.54 7.21
CA ALA A 762 28.51 22.35 6.48
C ALA A 762 28.03 21.24 7.42
N ALA A 763 28.71 21.05 8.56
CA ALA A 763 28.31 20.07 9.58
C ALA A 763 26.88 20.31 10.08
N ARG A 764 26.56 21.55 10.48
CA ARG A 764 25.22 21.92 10.95
C ARG A 764 24.15 21.73 9.87
N ALA A 765 24.47 22.07 8.62
CA ALA A 765 23.54 21.88 7.51
C ALA A 765 23.24 20.38 7.27
N ALA A 766 24.26 19.53 7.32
CA ALA A 766 24.13 18.09 7.17
C ALA A 766 23.31 17.47 8.33
N TRP A 767 23.63 17.79 9.58
CA TRP A 767 22.87 17.32 10.74
C TRP A 767 21.42 17.79 10.74
N ALA A 768 21.14 19.05 10.42
CA ALA A 768 19.77 19.57 10.34
C ALA A 768 18.96 18.86 9.24
N LYS A 769 19.59 18.57 8.10
CA LYS A 769 18.97 17.79 7.02
C LYS A 769 18.73 16.35 7.48
N GLY A 770 19.71 15.71 8.11
CA GLY A 770 19.60 14.36 8.68
C GLY A 770 18.46 14.27 9.71
N ALA A 771 18.35 15.24 10.61
CA ALA A 771 17.28 15.32 11.59
C ALA A 771 15.91 15.41 10.92
N SER A 772 15.75 16.22 9.87
CA SER A 772 14.52 16.27 9.07
C SER A 772 14.16 14.92 8.43
N VAL A 773 15.15 14.13 8.00
CA VAL A 773 14.92 12.80 7.44
C VAL A 773 14.53 11.81 8.55
N PHE A 774 15.24 11.80 9.68
CA PHE A 774 14.89 10.95 10.85
C PHE A 774 13.49 11.23 11.38
N ARG A 775 13.05 12.50 11.49
CA ARG A 775 11.66 12.83 11.88
C ARG A 775 10.63 12.27 10.90
N ARG A 776 10.91 12.31 9.59
CA ARG A 776 10.05 11.71 8.56
C ARG A 776 10.00 10.18 8.64
N LEU A 777 11.01 9.55 9.24
CA LEU A 777 11.04 8.12 9.54
C LEU A 777 10.43 7.78 10.90
N GLY A 778 10.01 8.77 11.69
CA GLY A 778 9.50 8.59 13.05
C GLY A 778 10.58 8.31 14.11
N GLU A 779 11.85 8.57 13.80
CA GLU A 779 13.00 8.35 14.69
C GLU A 779 13.38 9.63 15.46
N GLU A 780 12.47 10.08 16.32
CA GLU A 780 12.59 11.38 17.00
C GLU A 780 13.84 11.48 17.89
N ALA A 781 14.24 10.38 18.53
CA ALA A 781 15.45 10.34 19.35
C ALA A 781 16.73 10.59 18.54
N ALA A 782 16.83 10.01 17.35
CA ALA A 782 17.96 10.23 16.44
C ALA A 782 17.94 11.67 15.89
N ALA A 783 16.76 12.19 15.55
CA ALA A 783 16.61 13.58 15.13
C ALA A 783 17.05 14.57 16.23
N ALA A 784 16.63 14.36 17.47
CA ALA A 784 17.00 15.20 18.62
C ALA A 784 18.52 15.14 18.90
N ALA A 785 19.15 13.97 18.73
CA ALA A 785 20.59 13.84 18.87
C ALA A 785 21.35 14.68 17.82
N LEU A 786 20.88 14.71 16.57
CA LEU A 786 21.45 15.55 15.53
C LEU A 786 21.20 17.05 15.75
N ASP A 787 20.01 17.42 16.24
CA ASP A 787 19.71 18.81 16.61
C ASP A 787 20.63 19.29 17.74
N ALA A 788 20.92 18.44 18.73
CA ALA A 788 21.86 18.74 19.81
C ALA A 788 23.31 18.92 19.30
N LYS A 789 23.77 18.04 18.40
CA LYS A 789 25.05 18.20 17.68
C LYS A 789 25.11 19.56 16.95
N GLY A 790 24.02 19.92 16.25
CA GLY A 790 23.90 21.19 15.53
C GLY A 790 23.90 22.44 16.40
N ALA A 791 23.33 22.35 17.61
CA ALA A 791 23.32 23.43 18.60
C ALA A 791 24.65 23.61 19.35
N GLY A 792 25.60 22.68 19.18
CA GLY A 792 26.87 22.68 19.91
C GLY A 792 26.76 22.21 21.36
N ALA A 793 25.69 21.51 21.71
CA ALA A 793 25.56 20.86 23.01
C ALA A 793 26.37 19.55 23.01
N ALA A 794 27.28 19.38 23.97
CA ALA A 794 27.97 18.10 24.17
C ALA A 794 26.93 17.00 24.49
N PRO A 795 27.06 15.77 23.95
CA PRO A 795 26.15 14.69 24.28
C PRO A 795 26.23 14.43 25.80
N HIS A 796 25.07 14.34 26.45
CA HIS A 796 25.01 13.86 27.83
C HIS A 796 25.51 12.42 27.87
N SER A 797 26.63 12.24 28.57
CA SER A 797 27.36 11.00 28.83
C SER A 797 26.50 9.93 29.49
#